data_AF-A0A4Q4ZXI7-F1
#
_entry.id   AF-A0A4Q4ZXI7-F1
#
_cell.length_a   1.000
_cell.length_b   1.000
_cell.length_c   1.000
_cell.angle_alpha   90.00
_cell.angle_beta   90.00
_cell.angle_gamma   90.00
#
_symmetry.space_group_name_H-M   'P 1'
#
loop_
_entity.id
_entity.type
_entity.pdbx_description
1 polymer ?
#
loop_
_entity_poly.entity_id
_entity_poly.type
_entity_poly.pdbx_seq_one_letter_code
_entity_poly.pdbx_strand_id
1 'polypeptide(L)'
;MRLINVKTSKFEEFPDHRAPSYAILSHTWGSDVEELTFRDVEKGKTKNPGVGSVKLQGCCQQAMKDRVGYIWIDTCCIDRTNLVELSEAINSMFRWYQRASVCYAYLSDVPGDQNPREEGSKFRTSRWFRRGWTLQELLAPRRVVFYNSEWHRLGAKAQLRTVIEEITGIPQRFLTGGSNVESASVAQRMSWAAPRQTTRKEDLAYCLLGLFGIAMPMIYGEGGDRAFFRLQEQIMRSTRDHSILAWGLGEFTGDSAQSQAGGFLAAAPFDFARSGDIVPRDQRAAYLDLLEISGGSLRVSLSLLTTSTETIGLLNCGPEGNAQQVVGIPLAKVASGSANEYIRPRGRRSVLLLSTSSDAPREPIYIKNENGPTTQILDQPGWAYDDGDFADVDLELIDVVPRSSWHEGRSVIIPTTESDGSTVSPTLVRLRHDKEGSRDFILMLELKQQDTHHEAHHCVAICSRDTTSEELAGKLRRVIQKAAGRKTASNGLLNLQLVLKPSAGQSMFTIRPKTLLHPPDVTVDATIELLLEEGADVIEDKDARTAISYAVRGGREAPVHLLLRNGATSSIDPATAAWQLRQTLEGHTGSVQSVAFSHDSKLLASGSWDSTIRLWDPATGQLQQTLGGHTGSVASVAFSHDSKLLASGSSDSTIRLWDPATGQLRQTFEGHTSLVQSVAFSHDSKLLASGSHDKTIRLWDPDVNA
;
A
#
# COMPACT_ATOMS: atom_id res chain seq x y z
N MET A 1 -2.26 18.14 -0.77
CA MET A 1 -3.29 18.43 -1.78
C MET A 1 -2.87 19.66 -2.56
N ARG A 2 -3.01 19.63 -3.88
CA ARG A 2 -2.71 20.75 -4.77
C ARG A 2 -3.99 21.44 -5.19
N LEU A 3 -4.08 22.76 -5.00
CA LEU A 3 -5.24 23.58 -5.36
C LEU A 3 -4.83 24.64 -6.38
N ILE A 4 -5.79 25.14 -7.16
CA ILE A 4 -5.58 26.24 -8.09
C ILE A 4 -6.15 27.52 -7.47
N ASN A 5 -5.33 28.55 -7.36
CA ASN A 5 -5.78 29.87 -6.92
C ASN A 5 -6.63 30.54 -8.01
N VAL A 6 -7.85 30.95 -7.67
CA VAL A 6 -8.83 31.46 -8.67
C VAL A 6 -8.41 32.76 -9.33
N LYS A 7 -7.52 33.55 -8.70
CA LYS A 7 -7.05 34.83 -9.24
C LYS A 7 -5.83 34.67 -10.13
N THR A 8 -4.91 33.78 -9.76
CA THR A 8 -3.63 33.60 -10.47
C THR A 8 -3.65 32.44 -11.46
N SER A 9 -4.61 31.52 -11.32
CA SER A 9 -4.68 30.24 -12.05
C SER A 9 -3.42 29.38 -11.89
N LYS A 10 -2.69 29.55 -10.78
CA LYS A 10 -1.48 28.78 -10.44
C LYS A 10 -1.75 27.79 -9.32
N PHE A 11 -0.93 26.75 -9.28
CA PHE A 11 -0.95 25.79 -8.19
C PHE A 11 -0.41 26.37 -6.90
N GLU A 12 -1.07 26.00 -5.80
CA GLU A 12 -0.60 26.17 -4.44
C GLU A 12 -0.83 24.85 -3.70
N GLU A 13 0.16 24.41 -2.92
CA GLU A 13 0.12 23.14 -2.21
C GLU A 13 -0.17 23.33 -0.73
N PHE A 14 -1.05 22.49 -0.21
CA PHE A 14 -1.48 22.52 1.18
C PHE A 14 -1.46 21.11 1.77
N PRO A 15 -0.99 20.96 3.03
CA PRO A 15 -1.31 19.76 3.80
C PRO A 15 -2.82 19.58 3.87
N ASP A 16 -3.31 18.34 3.72
CA ASP A 16 -4.74 18.04 3.64
C ASP A 16 -5.57 18.59 4.82
N HIS A 17 -4.99 18.62 6.02
CA HIS A 17 -5.60 19.14 7.24
C HIS A 17 -5.54 20.68 7.38
N ARG A 18 -4.82 21.38 6.49
CA ARG A 18 -4.70 22.85 6.45
C ARG A 18 -5.15 23.45 5.11
N ALA A 19 -5.87 22.67 4.30
CA ALA A 19 -6.39 23.17 3.04
C ALA A 19 -7.35 24.35 3.27
N PRO A 20 -7.20 25.48 2.55
CA PRO A 20 -8.11 26.61 2.63
C PRO A 20 -9.51 26.26 2.12
N SER A 21 -10.47 27.19 2.22
CA SER A 21 -11.76 27.01 1.54
C SER A 21 -11.57 26.85 0.04
N TYR A 22 -12.03 25.73 -0.51
CA TYR A 22 -11.97 25.43 -1.94
C TYR A 22 -13.29 24.89 -2.49
N ALA A 23 -13.47 25.06 -3.80
CA ALA A 23 -14.52 24.41 -4.56
C ALA A 23 -13.93 23.25 -5.37
N ILE A 24 -14.72 22.21 -5.63
CA ILE A 24 -14.33 21.12 -6.52
C ILE A 24 -15.15 21.18 -7.79
N LEU A 25 -14.49 21.00 -8.94
CA LEU A 25 -15.16 20.73 -10.19
C LEU A 25 -15.37 19.22 -10.37
N SER A 26 -16.62 18.80 -10.42
CA SER A 26 -17.03 17.49 -10.90
C SER A 26 -17.48 17.64 -12.35
N HIS A 27 -16.99 16.76 -13.22
CA HIS A 27 -17.21 16.87 -14.66
C HIS A 27 -17.06 15.53 -15.35
N THR A 28 -17.50 15.47 -16.60
CA THR A 28 -17.23 14.33 -17.47
C THR A 28 -16.06 14.64 -18.36
N TRP A 29 -15.18 13.66 -18.56
CA TRP A 29 -13.99 13.84 -19.39
C TRP A 29 -14.39 13.99 -20.87
N GLY A 30 -13.70 14.89 -21.56
CA GLY A 30 -13.56 14.90 -23.02
C GLY A 30 -12.44 13.98 -23.48
N SER A 31 -11.99 14.13 -24.72
CA SER A 31 -10.74 13.48 -25.16
C SER A 31 -9.55 14.05 -24.37
N ASP A 32 -8.49 13.28 -24.15
CA ASP A 32 -7.32 13.73 -23.36
C ASP A 32 -6.64 14.98 -23.97
N VAL A 33 -6.84 15.23 -25.27
CA VAL A 33 -6.35 16.43 -25.97
C VAL A 33 -7.23 17.67 -25.75
N GLU A 34 -8.46 17.48 -25.26
CA GLU A 34 -9.41 18.56 -24.96
C GLU A 34 -9.39 18.97 -23.48
N GLU A 35 -8.90 18.13 -22.58
CA GLU A 35 -8.79 18.41 -21.15
C GLU A 35 -7.49 19.13 -20.79
N LEU A 36 -7.51 19.91 -19.71
CA LEU A 36 -6.28 20.47 -19.15
C LEU A 36 -5.59 19.41 -18.29
N THR A 37 -4.30 19.21 -18.53
CA THR A 37 -3.46 18.31 -17.74
C THR A 37 -2.73 19.07 -16.62
N PHE A 38 -2.13 18.33 -15.69
CA PHE A 38 -1.23 18.88 -14.68
C PHE A 38 -0.12 19.75 -15.30
N ARG A 39 0.51 19.27 -16.38
CA ARG A 39 1.60 19.97 -17.07
C ARG A 39 1.16 21.26 -17.76
N ASP A 40 -0.10 21.35 -18.18
CA ASP A 40 -0.61 22.57 -18.81
C ASP A 40 -0.74 23.70 -17.81
N VAL A 41 -1.27 23.42 -16.61
CA VAL A 41 -1.39 24.42 -15.54
C VAL A 41 -0.01 24.78 -14.98
N GLU A 42 0.88 23.80 -14.79
CA GLU A 42 2.26 24.01 -14.33
C GLU A 42 3.04 24.95 -15.26
N LYS A 43 2.89 24.77 -16.58
CA LYS A 43 3.52 25.62 -17.61
C LYS A 43 2.75 26.92 -17.89
N GLY A 44 1.66 27.19 -17.18
CA GLY A 44 0.82 28.38 -17.40
C GLY A 44 0.04 28.39 -18.72
N LYS A 45 -0.12 27.24 -19.38
CA LYS A 45 -0.85 27.06 -20.65
C LYS A 45 -2.36 26.91 -20.44
N THR A 46 -2.94 27.62 -19.47
CA THR A 46 -4.35 27.48 -19.07
C THR A 46 -5.35 28.17 -20.00
N LYS A 47 -4.85 28.93 -20.99
CA LYS A 47 -5.67 29.72 -21.92
C LYS A 47 -5.79 29.12 -23.32
N ASN A 48 -5.20 27.95 -23.56
CA ASN A 48 -5.31 27.30 -24.86
C ASN A 48 -6.78 27.03 -25.20
N PRO A 49 -7.22 27.22 -26.46
CA PRO A 49 -8.58 26.91 -26.86
C PRO A 49 -8.87 25.41 -26.65
N GLY A 50 -9.95 25.09 -25.94
CA GLY A 50 -10.33 23.71 -25.63
C GLY A 50 -11.34 23.60 -24.49
N VAL A 51 -11.95 22.43 -24.36
CA VAL A 51 -13.00 22.16 -23.36
C VAL A 51 -12.48 22.32 -21.92
N GLY A 52 -11.25 21.91 -21.66
CA GLY A 52 -10.59 22.06 -20.35
C GLY A 52 -10.41 23.52 -19.93
N SER A 53 -10.09 24.40 -20.88
CA SER A 53 -9.97 25.84 -20.62
C SER A 53 -11.32 26.48 -20.29
N VAL A 54 -12.39 26.11 -21.00
CA VAL A 54 -13.76 26.56 -20.70
C VAL A 54 -14.19 26.12 -19.29
N LYS A 55 -13.92 24.86 -18.94
CA LYS A 55 -14.20 24.30 -17.61
C LYS A 55 -13.44 25.01 -16.51
N LEU A 56 -12.12 25.21 -16.67
CA LEU A 56 -11.29 25.90 -15.70
C LEU A 56 -11.75 27.35 -15.51
N GLN A 57 -11.94 28.10 -16.61
CA GLN A 57 -12.34 29.50 -16.55
C GLN A 57 -13.71 29.68 -15.90
N GLY A 58 -14.71 28.90 -16.32
CA GLY A 58 -16.04 28.97 -15.73
C GLY A 58 -16.03 28.57 -14.25
N CYS A 59 -15.22 27.56 -13.87
CA CYS A 59 -15.05 27.16 -12.48
C CYS A 59 -14.43 28.29 -11.64
N CYS A 60 -13.34 28.92 -12.11
CA CYS A 60 -12.73 30.08 -11.43
C CYS A 60 -13.71 31.25 -11.31
N GLN A 61 -14.43 31.58 -12.38
CA GLN A 61 -15.41 32.67 -12.37
C GLN A 61 -16.54 32.42 -11.37
N GLN A 62 -17.06 31.18 -11.32
CA GLN A 62 -18.10 30.82 -10.37
C GLN A 62 -17.59 30.78 -8.94
N ALA A 63 -16.38 30.26 -8.70
CA ALA A 63 -15.73 30.28 -7.39
C ALA A 63 -15.54 31.71 -6.87
N MET A 64 -15.13 32.65 -7.74
CA MET A 64 -15.03 34.07 -7.38
C MET A 64 -16.39 34.67 -6.99
N LYS A 65 -17.47 34.34 -7.72
CA LYS A 65 -18.85 34.76 -7.36
C LYS A 65 -19.28 34.20 -6.00
N ASP A 66 -18.90 32.97 -5.71
CA ASP A 66 -19.20 32.29 -4.45
C ASP A 66 -18.22 32.66 -3.31
N ARG A 67 -17.25 33.57 -3.56
CA ARG A 67 -16.20 34.00 -2.62
C ARG A 67 -15.27 32.87 -2.14
N VAL A 68 -15.01 31.90 -2.99
CA VAL A 68 -14.08 30.79 -2.74
C VAL A 68 -12.76 31.07 -3.46
N GLY A 69 -11.65 31.08 -2.71
CA GLY A 69 -10.33 31.49 -3.22
C GLY A 69 -9.58 30.42 -4.02
N TYR A 70 -10.00 29.17 -3.91
CA TYR A 70 -9.30 28.02 -4.48
C TYR A 70 -10.26 27.05 -5.15
N ILE A 71 -9.79 26.37 -6.20
CA ILE A 71 -10.52 25.29 -6.83
C ILE A 71 -9.65 24.04 -6.96
N TRP A 72 -10.29 22.89 -7.12
CA TRP A 72 -9.64 21.62 -7.41
C TRP A 72 -10.37 20.92 -8.56
N ILE A 73 -9.58 20.34 -9.47
CA ILE A 73 -10.05 19.63 -10.66
C ILE A 73 -9.19 18.37 -10.84
N ASP A 74 -9.81 17.20 -10.91
CA ASP A 74 -9.13 15.89 -11.01
C ASP A 74 -8.20 15.73 -12.22
N THR A 75 -8.48 16.41 -13.34
CA THR A 75 -7.69 16.32 -14.58
C THR A 75 -6.36 17.04 -14.50
N CYS A 76 -6.25 18.10 -13.70
CA CYS A 76 -5.04 18.91 -13.63
C CYS A 76 -4.44 19.05 -12.23
N CYS A 77 -5.18 18.84 -11.15
CA CYS A 77 -4.61 18.92 -9.79
C CYS A 77 -3.84 17.65 -9.39
N ILE A 78 -3.97 16.55 -10.13
CA ILE A 78 -3.29 15.28 -9.89
C ILE A 78 -2.27 15.04 -11.01
N ASP A 79 -1.00 14.78 -10.67
CA ASP A 79 -0.05 14.24 -11.63
C ASP A 79 -0.32 12.74 -11.87
N ARG A 80 -1.10 12.44 -12.91
CA ARG A 80 -1.45 11.07 -13.29
C ARG A 80 -0.26 10.22 -13.74
N THR A 81 0.90 10.84 -14.01
CA THR A 81 2.14 10.11 -14.35
C THR A 81 2.85 9.60 -13.10
N ASN A 82 2.56 10.17 -11.93
CA ASN A 82 3.04 9.69 -10.64
C ASN A 82 2.01 8.72 -10.04
N LEU A 83 2.29 7.41 -10.11
CA LEU A 83 1.37 6.37 -9.64
C LEU A 83 1.12 6.42 -8.13
N VAL A 84 2.09 6.91 -7.34
CA VAL A 84 1.94 7.08 -5.89
C VAL A 84 0.93 8.20 -5.62
N GLU A 85 1.12 9.37 -6.25
CA GLU A 85 0.20 10.51 -6.14
C GLU A 85 -1.21 10.13 -6.62
N LEU A 86 -1.32 9.42 -7.74
CA LEU A 86 -2.59 8.95 -8.28
C LEU A 86 -3.32 8.03 -7.28
N SER A 87 -2.60 7.07 -6.70
CA SER A 87 -3.13 6.14 -5.70
C SER A 87 -3.60 6.88 -4.44
N GLU A 88 -2.77 7.79 -3.91
CA GLU A 88 -3.14 8.62 -2.75
C GLU A 88 -4.35 9.51 -3.03
N ALA A 89 -4.41 10.09 -4.23
CA ALA A 89 -5.50 10.96 -4.63
C ALA A 89 -6.83 10.21 -4.73
N ILE A 90 -6.83 9.01 -5.32
CA ILE A 90 -8.03 8.19 -5.43
C ILE A 90 -8.53 7.74 -4.06
N ASN A 91 -7.63 7.29 -3.18
CA ASN A 91 -7.99 6.91 -1.80
C ASN A 91 -8.43 8.12 -0.96
N SER A 92 -8.04 9.35 -1.32
CA SER A 92 -8.41 10.59 -0.62
C SER A 92 -9.64 11.30 -1.18
N MET A 93 -10.11 10.92 -2.37
CA MET A 93 -11.03 11.71 -3.18
C MET A 93 -12.34 12.02 -2.45
N PHE A 94 -12.98 11.00 -1.86
CA PHE A 94 -14.23 11.18 -1.12
C PHE A 94 -14.11 12.18 0.02
N ARG A 95 -13.02 12.12 0.80
CA ARG A 95 -12.72 13.07 1.87
C ARG A 95 -12.54 14.49 1.33
N TRP A 96 -11.89 14.65 0.17
CA TRP A 96 -11.75 15.95 -0.48
C TRP A 96 -13.09 16.51 -0.94
N TYR A 97 -13.99 15.69 -1.48
CA TYR A 97 -15.37 16.08 -1.80
C TYR A 97 -16.18 16.44 -0.55
N GLN A 98 -16.01 15.71 0.57
CA GLN A 98 -16.68 16.01 1.84
C GLN A 98 -16.27 17.36 2.43
N ARG A 99 -14.98 17.71 2.32
CA ARG A 99 -14.41 18.96 2.86
C ARG A 99 -14.60 20.16 1.93
N ALA A 100 -14.91 19.94 0.66
CA ALA A 100 -15.14 21.02 -0.29
C ALA A 100 -16.28 21.94 0.16
N SER A 101 -16.09 23.25 0.02
CA SER A 101 -17.12 24.24 0.35
C SER A 101 -18.32 24.13 -0.60
N VAL A 102 -18.06 23.77 -1.86
CA VAL A 102 -19.06 23.50 -2.88
C VAL A 102 -18.47 22.61 -3.97
N CYS A 103 -19.28 21.69 -4.49
CA CYS A 103 -19.00 20.95 -5.71
C CYS A 103 -19.80 21.55 -6.87
N TYR A 104 -19.11 21.95 -7.93
CA TYR A 104 -19.72 22.37 -9.19
C TYR A 104 -19.78 21.16 -10.13
N ALA A 105 -20.98 20.67 -10.42
CA ALA A 105 -21.18 19.59 -11.38
C ALA A 105 -21.43 20.21 -12.76
N TYR A 106 -20.41 20.16 -13.61
CA TYR A 106 -20.45 20.69 -14.98
C TYR A 106 -20.87 19.61 -15.97
N LEU A 107 -22.02 19.81 -16.60
CA LEU A 107 -22.67 18.87 -17.51
C LEU A 107 -22.49 19.34 -18.95
N SER A 108 -21.40 18.94 -19.59
CA SER A 108 -21.06 19.37 -20.96
C SER A 108 -22.03 18.88 -22.04
N ASP A 109 -22.90 17.91 -21.73
CA ASP A 109 -23.89 17.33 -22.63
C ASP A 109 -25.32 17.85 -22.41
N VAL A 110 -25.48 18.83 -21.51
CA VAL A 110 -26.76 19.48 -21.22
C VAL A 110 -26.71 20.91 -21.76
N PRO A 111 -27.66 21.34 -22.61
CA PRO A 111 -27.66 22.69 -23.18
C PRO A 111 -28.31 23.76 -22.28
N GLY A 112 -28.18 25.01 -22.74
CA GLY A 112 -28.49 26.29 -22.07
C GLY A 112 -29.89 26.45 -21.44
N ASP A 113 -30.91 25.97 -22.13
CA ASP A 113 -32.31 26.34 -21.99
C ASP A 113 -33.17 25.28 -21.28
N GLN A 114 -32.55 24.21 -20.78
CA GLN A 114 -33.28 23.06 -20.26
C GLN A 114 -33.68 23.21 -18.80
N ASN A 115 -34.93 22.85 -18.52
CA ASN A 115 -35.42 22.67 -17.16
C ASN A 115 -35.17 21.24 -16.67
N PRO A 116 -34.34 21.03 -15.63
CA PRO A 116 -34.05 19.69 -15.10
C PRO A 116 -35.28 18.88 -14.65
N ARG A 117 -36.40 19.56 -14.32
CA ARG A 117 -37.63 18.92 -13.85
C ARG A 117 -38.50 18.37 -14.97
N GLU A 118 -38.27 18.80 -16.21
CA GLU A 118 -39.04 18.29 -17.35
C GLU A 118 -38.65 16.86 -17.67
N GLU A 119 -39.67 16.04 -17.93
CA GLU A 119 -39.50 14.67 -18.38
C GLU A 119 -38.83 14.64 -19.75
N GLY A 120 -37.87 13.74 -19.95
CA GLY A 120 -37.07 13.69 -21.17
C GLY A 120 -35.97 14.74 -21.31
N SER A 121 -35.76 15.63 -20.32
CA SER A 121 -34.66 16.60 -20.36
C SER A 121 -33.28 15.93 -20.49
N LYS A 122 -32.36 16.60 -21.19
CA LYS A 122 -30.94 16.20 -21.31
C LYS A 122 -30.26 16.13 -19.96
N PHE A 123 -30.71 16.91 -18.97
CA PHE A 123 -30.24 16.76 -17.59
C PHE A 123 -30.45 15.33 -17.07
N ARG A 124 -31.66 14.78 -17.23
CA ARG A 124 -32.02 13.43 -16.77
C ARG A 124 -31.25 12.32 -17.47
N THR A 125 -30.85 12.56 -18.71
CA THR A 125 -30.12 11.59 -19.53
C THR A 125 -28.62 11.87 -19.60
N SER A 126 -28.11 12.84 -18.83
CA SER A 126 -26.71 13.23 -18.86
C SER A 126 -25.81 12.06 -18.51
N ARG A 127 -24.71 11.94 -19.27
CA ARG A 127 -23.67 10.94 -19.08
C ARG A 127 -23.02 11.02 -17.71
N TRP A 128 -23.10 12.19 -17.05
CA TRP A 128 -22.61 12.37 -15.69
C TRP A 128 -23.30 11.41 -14.71
N PHE A 129 -24.62 11.21 -14.79
CA PHE A 129 -25.32 10.30 -13.86
C PHE A 129 -24.96 8.82 -14.03
N ARG A 130 -24.45 8.44 -15.20
CA ARG A 130 -24.07 7.05 -15.53
C ARG A 130 -22.62 6.72 -15.21
N ARG A 131 -21.78 7.70 -14.86
CA ARG A 131 -20.35 7.47 -14.58
C ARG A 131 -20.15 6.88 -13.17
N GLY A 132 -19.18 5.97 -13.02
CA GLY A 132 -18.84 5.34 -11.73
C GLY A 132 -18.54 6.35 -10.61
N TRP A 133 -17.63 7.29 -10.86
CA TRP A 133 -17.18 8.30 -9.89
C TRP A 133 -18.29 9.21 -9.34
N THR A 134 -19.41 9.34 -10.06
CA THR A 134 -20.51 10.22 -9.72
C THR A 134 -21.08 10.00 -8.32
N LEU A 135 -21.01 8.77 -7.79
CA LEU A 135 -21.44 8.51 -6.42
C LEU A 135 -20.68 9.35 -5.40
N GLN A 136 -19.36 9.37 -5.51
CA GLN A 136 -18.52 10.14 -4.59
C GLN A 136 -18.81 11.63 -4.76
N GLU A 137 -18.90 12.09 -6.00
CA GLU A 137 -19.11 13.51 -6.30
C GLU A 137 -20.51 14.03 -5.92
N LEU A 138 -21.51 13.14 -5.91
CA LEU A 138 -22.88 13.48 -5.55
C LEU A 138 -23.11 13.38 -4.03
N LEU A 139 -22.56 12.35 -3.39
CA LEU A 139 -22.88 11.99 -2.00
C LEU A 139 -21.92 12.59 -0.97
N ALA A 140 -20.62 12.70 -1.27
CA ALA A 140 -19.68 13.27 -0.32
C ALA A 140 -19.91 14.78 -0.05
N PRO A 141 -20.10 15.64 -1.07
CA PRO A 141 -20.23 17.07 -0.82
C PRO A 141 -21.56 17.42 -0.16
N ARG A 142 -21.51 18.30 0.84
CA ARG A 142 -22.71 18.90 1.44
C ARG A 142 -23.49 19.74 0.43
N ARG A 143 -22.79 20.46 -0.46
CA ARG A 143 -23.38 21.34 -1.48
C ARG A 143 -22.89 20.95 -2.87
N VAL A 144 -23.83 20.57 -3.73
CA VAL A 144 -23.59 20.33 -5.16
C VAL A 144 -24.49 21.28 -5.96
N VAL A 145 -23.92 21.98 -6.94
CA VAL A 145 -24.64 22.88 -7.85
C VAL A 145 -24.35 22.45 -9.29
N PHE A 146 -25.41 22.27 -10.07
CA PHE A 146 -25.33 21.81 -11.46
C PHE A 146 -25.30 22.97 -12.43
N TYR A 147 -24.44 22.86 -13.44
CA TYR A 147 -24.27 23.81 -14.53
C TYR A 147 -24.30 23.07 -15.87
N ASN A 148 -24.85 23.70 -16.90
CA ASN A 148 -24.85 23.20 -18.28
C ASN A 148 -23.56 23.57 -19.04
N SER A 149 -23.51 23.24 -20.34
CA SER A 149 -22.36 23.51 -21.21
C SER A 149 -21.98 24.99 -21.32
N GLU A 150 -22.92 25.91 -21.08
CA GLU A 150 -22.68 27.36 -21.13
C GLU A 150 -22.51 27.98 -19.73
N TRP A 151 -22.30 27.16 -18.69
CA TRP A 151 -22.16 27.62 -17.29
C TRP A 151 -23.39 28.34 -16.72
N HIS A 152 -24.59 28.12 -17.28
CA HIS A 152 -25.84 28.54 -16.64
C HIS A 152 -26.22 27.56 -15.52
N ARG A 153 -26.67 28.11 -14.39
CA ARG A 153 -27.04 27.35 -13.20
C ARG A 153 -28.36 26.62 -13.43
N LEU A 154 -28.32 25.29 -13.40
CA LEU A 154 -29.50 24.42 -13.52
C LEU A 154 -30.24 24.21 -12.18
N GLY A 155 -29.49 24.20 -11.07
CA GLY A 155 -30.06 24.03 -9.74
C GLY A 155 -29.08 23.42 -8.73
N ALA A 156 -29.45 23.38 -7.45
CA ALA A 156 -28.67 22.70 -6.42
C ALA A 156 -29.23 21.31 -6.12
N LYS A 157 -28.39 20.37 -5.66
CA LYS A 157 -28.79 19.00 -5.25
C LYS A 157 -30.01 18.98 -4.34
N ALA A 158 -30.06 19.86 -3.33
CA ALA A 158 -31.20 19.93 -2.40
C ALA A 158 -32.52 20.34 -3.09
N GLN A 159 -32.46 21.19 -4.13
CA GLN A 159 -33.62 21.68 -4.89
C GLN A 159 -34.10 20.68 -5.95
N LEU A 160 -33.19 19.80 -6.40
CA LEU A 160 -33.41 18.80 -7.45
C LEU A 160 -33.48 17.37 -6.88
N ARG A 161 -33.57 17.20 -5.55
CA ARG A 161 -33.47 15.89 -4.87
C ARG A 161 -34.44 14.83 -5.41
N THR A 162 -35.67 15.22 -5.74
CA THR A 162 -36.70 14.32 -6.28
C THR A 162 -36.31 13.85 -7.68
N VAL A 163 -35.89 14.78 -8.55
CA VAL A 163 -35.38 14.45 -9.89
C VAL A 163 -34.15 13.55 -9.81
N ILE A 164 -33.21 13.84 -8.90
CA ILE A 164 -31.98 13.05 -8.73
C ILE A 164 -32.28 11.66 -8.18
N GLU A 165 -33.21 11.52 -7.23
CA GLU A 165 -33.67 10.22 -6.74
C GLU A 165 -34.27 9.38 -7.87
N GLU A 166 -35.12 9.96 -8.71
CA GLU A 166 -35.69 9.27 -9.88
C GLU A 166 -34.62 8.83 -10.91
N ILE A 167 -33.56 9.63 -11.10
CA ILE A 167 -32.47 9.28 -12.02
C ILE A 167 -31.56 8.20 -11.43
N THR A 168 -31.25 8.28 -10.12
CA THR A 168 -30.15 7.52 -9.51
C THR A 168 -30.60 6.36 -8.63
N GLY A 169 -31.88 6.32 -8.25
CA GLY A 169 -32.41 5.40 -7.25
C GLY A 169 -31.93 5.67 -5.82
N ILE A 170 -31.25 6.79 -5.57
CA ILE A 170 -30.70 7.12 -4.25
C ILE A 170 -31.77 7.86 -3.43
N PRO A 171 -32.16 7.36 -2.24
CA PRO A 171 -33.18 7.99 -1.42
C PRO A 171 -32.86 9.44 -1.03
N GLN A 172 -33.86 10.31 -1.04
CA GLN A 172 -33.70 11.75 -0.75
C GLN A 172 -32.99 12.06 0.58
N ARG A 173 -33.15 11.21 1.61
CA ARG A 173 -32.48 11.37 2.92
C ARG A 173 -30.95 11.37 2.83
N PHE A 174 -30.38 10.60 1.90
CA PHE A 174 -28.93 10.57 1.65
C PHE A 174 -28.48 11.73 0.75
N LEU A 175 -29.33 12.22 -0.13
CA LEU A 175 -29.02 13.36 -1.00
C LEU A 175 -29.00 14.70 -0.23
N THR A 176 -29.83 14.82 0.80
CA THR A 176 -30.01 16.05 1.60
C THR A 176 -29.10 16.13 2.82
N GLY A 177 -28.33 15.08 3.12
CA GLY A 177 -27.46 15.00 4.30
C GLY A 177 -28.20 14.74 5.61
N GLY A 178 -29.49 14.36 5.54
CA GLY A 178 -30.27 13.96 6.72
C GLY A 178 -29.88 12.58 7.27
N SER A 179 -29.15 11.79 6.49
CA SER A 179 -28.54 10.53 6.92
C SER A 179 -27.12 10.43 6.36
N ASN A 180 -26.19 9.91 7.16
CA ASN A 180 -24.83 9.64 6.68
C ASN A 180 -24.88 8.48 5.68
N VAL A 181 -24.10 8.56 4.60
CA VAL A 181 -23.97 7.48 3.61
C VAL A 181 -23.50 6.18 4.26
N GLU A 182 -22.69 6.27 5.31
CA GLU A 182 -22.22 5.14 6.10
C GLU A 182 -23.36 4.36 6.78
N SER A 183 -24.51 5.00 7.03
CA SER A 183 -25.68 4.34 7.65
C SER A 183 -26.53 3.55 6.66
N ALA A 184 -26.28 3.67 5.35
CA ALA A 184 -26.89 2.80 4.35
C ALA A 184 -26.23 1.42 4.40
N SER A 185 -27.00 0.38 4.07
CA SER A 185 -26.44 -0.98 4.02
C SER A 185 -25.42 -1.13 2.88
N VAL A 186 -24.61 -2.18 2.93
CA VAL A 186 -23.72 -2.54 1.83
C VAL A 186 -24.53 -2.80 0.55
N ALA A 187 -25.64 -3.53 0.64
CA ALA A 187 -26.50 -3.79 -0.50
C ALA A 187 -27.07 -2.51 -1.13
N GLN A 188 -27.51 -1.54 -0.32
CA GLN A 188 -27.99 -0.24 -0.80
C GLN A 188 -26.91 0.53 -1.55
N ARG A 189 -25.71 0.60 -0.98
CA ARG A 189 -24.59 1.31 -1.60
C ARG A 189 -24.14 0.65 -2.90
N MET A 190 -24.11 -0.69 -2.95
CA MET A 190 -23.81 -1.45 -4.16
C MET A 190 -24.92 -1.33 -5.21
N SER A 191 -26.19 -1.35 -4.81
CA SER A 191 -27.31 -1.20 -5.75
C SER A 191 -27.32 0.17 -6.39
N TRP A 192 -26.92 1.21 -5.65
CA TRP A 192 -26.74 2.53 -6.26
C TRP A 192 -25.73 2.41 -7.37
N ALA A 193 -24.56 1.79 -7.15
CA ALA A 193 -23.49 1.64 -8.14
C ALA A 193 -23.85 0.77 -9.38
N ALA A 194 -24.85 -0.10 -9.29
CA ALA A 194 -25.25 -1.05 -10.32
C ALA A 194 -25.41 -0.50 -11.77
N PRO A 195 -26.06 0.65 -12.02
CA PRO A 195 -26.27 1.16 -13.38
C PRO A 195 -25.08 1.98 -13.92
N ARG A 196 -23.97 2.06 -13.17
CA ARG A 196 -22.84 2.95 -13.50
C ARG A 196 -21.80 2.25 -14.35
N GLN A 197 -21.11 3.06 -15.15
CA GLN A 197 -20.11 2.67 -16.13
C GLN A 197 -18.78 3.34 -15.81
N THR A 198 -17.70 2.60 -16.05
CA THR A 198 -16.32 3.06 -15.88
C THR A 198 -15.52 2.82 -17.14
N THR A 199 -14.54 3.69 -17.40
CA THR A 199 -13.67 3.56 -18.57
C THR A 199 -12.70 2.39 -18.42
N ARG A 200 -12.09 2.26 -17.23
CA ARG A 200 -11.28 1.10 -16.85
C ARG A 200 -12.14 0.10 -16.08
N LYS A 201 -11.84 -1.19 -16.23
CA LYS A 201 -12.61 -2.25 -15.57
C LYS A 201 -12.44 -2.20 -14.05
N GLU A 202 -11.23 -1.91 -13.58
CA GLU A 202 -10.85 -1.83 -12.17
C GLU A 202 -11.48 -0.63 -11.45
N ASP A 203 -11.76 0.45 -12.18
CA ASP A 203 -12.42 1.63 -11.61
C ASP A 203 -13.83 1.30 -11.10
N LEU A 204 -14.43 0.17 -11.51
CA LEU A 204 -15.68 -0.36 -10.94
C LEU A 204 -15.58 -0.53 -9.42
N ALA A 205 -14.39 -0.91 -8.92
CA ALA A 205 -14.09 -1.01 -7.50
C ALA A 205 -13.59 0.33 -6.95
N TYR A 206 -12.63 0.95 -7.62
CA TYR A 206 -11.95 2.13 -7.09
C TYR A 206 -12.85 3.36 -6.92
N CYS A 207 -13.87 3.49 -7.77
CA CYS A 207 -14.87 4.56 -7.62
C CYS A 207 -15.80 4.37 -6.41
N LEU A 208 -15.71 3.24 -5.69
CA LEU A 208 -16.54 2.93 -4.51
C LEU A 208 -15.75 3.01 -3.19
N LEU A 209 -14.43 3.17 -3.23
CA LEU A 209 -13.58 3.15 -2.03
C LEU A 209 -14.08 4.07 -0.91
N GLY A 210 -14.25 5.35 -1.23
CA GLY A 210 -14.73 6.31 -0.25
C GLY A 210 -16.19 6.13 0.17
N LEU A 211 -17.02 5.49 -0.66
CA LEU A 211 -18.39 5.15 -0.31
C LEU A 211 -18.47 4.11 0.81
N PHE A 212 -17.43 3.26 0.91
CA PHE A 212 -17.29 2.22 1.93
C PHE A 212 -16.22 2.54 2.98
N GLY A 213 -15.55 3.69 2.89
CA GLY A 213 -14.49 4.06 3.82
C GLY A 213 -13.25 3.16 3.74
N ILE A 214 -12.96 2.60 2.57
CA ILE A 214 -11.86 1.66 2.34
C ILE A 214 -10.70 2.37 1.66
N ALA A 215 -9.49 2.01 2.08
CA ALA A 215 -8.27 2.31 1.35
C ALA A 215 -7.61 1.01 0.88
N MET A 216 -7.20 0.95 -0.38
CA MET A 216 -6.47 -0.22 -0.92
C MET A 216 -5.54 0.17 -2.07
N PRO A 217 -4.46 -0.61 -2.32
CA PRO A 217 -3.55 -0.37 -3.43
C PRO A 217 -4.24 -0.50 -4.80
N MET A 218 -3.94 0.45 -5.69
CA MET A 218 -4.41 0.47 -7.07
C MET A 218 -3.53 -0.42 -7.95
N ILE A 219 -4.10 -1.46 -8.56
CA ILE A 219 -3.40 -2.39 -9.45
C ILE A 219 -4.11 -2.40 -10.82
N TYR A 220 -3.79 -1.41 -11.65
CA TYR A 220 -4.33 -1.36 -13.02
C TYR A 220 -3.79 -2.53 -13.85
N GLY A 221 -4.68 -3.29 -14.51
CA GLY A 221 -4.36 -4.51 -15.23
C GLY A 221 -4.77 -5.80 -14.51
N GLU A 222 -5.22 -5.73 -13.24
CA GLU A 222 -5.73 -6.91 -12.52
C GLU A 222 -7.11 -7.37 -13.02
N GLY A 223 -7.83 -6.52 -13.74
CA GLY A 223 -9.19 -6.76 -14.19
C GLY A 223 -10.26 -6.38 -13.16
N GLY A 224 -11.43 -5.96 -13.65
CA GLY A 224 -12.52 -5.44 -12.81
C GLY A 224 -13.00 -6.40 -11.74
N ASP A 225 -13.18 -7.68 -12.09
CA ASP A 225 -13.68 -8.70 -11.17
C ASP A 225 -12.72 -8.91 -9.98
N ARG A 226 -11.40 -8.90 -10.21
CA ARG A 226 -10.40 -9.06 -9.14
C ARG A 226 -10.33 -7.82 -8.25
N ALA A 227 -10.32 -6.63 -8.84
CA ALA A 227 -10.37 -5.37 -8.09
C ALA A 227 -11.63 -5.31 -7.22
N PHE A 228 -12.78 -5.75 -7.75
CA PHE A 228 -14.05 -5.78 -7.05
C PHE A 228 -14.12 -6.87 -5.96
N PHE A 229 -13.46 -8.01 -6.15
CA PHE A 229 -13.29 -9.02 -5.10
C PHE A 229 -12.47 -8.48 -3.93
N ARG A 230 -11.35 -7.83 -4.20
CA ARG A 230 -10.52 -7.19 -3.16
C ARG A 230 -11.31 -6.12 -2.41
N LEU A 231 -12.11 -5.32 -3.11
CA LEU A 231 -13.01 -4.36 -2.45
C LEU A 231 -13.98 -5.07 -1.50
N GLN A 232 -14.68 -6.11 -1.96
CA GLN A 232 -15.63 -6.84 -1.11
C GLN A 232 -14.96 -7.48 0.09
N GLU A 233 -13.75 -8.01 -0.06
CA GLU A 233 -12.97 -8.53 1.05
C GLU A 233 -12.66 -7.46 2.10
N GLN A 234 -12.20 -6.28 1.68
CA GLN A 234 -11.95 -5.16 2.57
C GLN A 234 -13.24 -4.65 3.25
N ILE A 235 -14.38 -4.69 2.54
CA ILE A 235 -15.70 -4.41 3.13
C ILE A 235 -16.00 -5.43 4.22
N MET A 236 -15.88 -6.74 3.95
CA MET A 236 -16.17 -7.79 4.92
C MET A 236 -15.26 -7.73 6.16
N ARG A 237 -13.99 -7.35 6.01
CA ARG A 237 -13.06 -7.15 7.13
C ARG A 237 -13.46 -6.00 8.05
N SER A 238 -14.14 -4.98 7.51
CA SER A 238 -14.50 -3.76 8.24
C SER A 238 -15.98 -3.68 8.64
N THR A 239 -16.85 -4.51 8.05
CA THR A 239 -18.30 -4.49 8.30
C THR A 239 -18.82 -5.82 8.82
N ARG A 240 -19.92 -5.75 9.60
CA ARG A 240 -20.72 -6.92 10.00
C ARG A 240 -22.07 -6.98 9.27
N ASP A 241 -22.18 -6.25 8.17
CA ASP A 241 -23.41 -6.13 7.39
C ASP A 241 -23.58 -7.31 6.44
N HIS A 242 -24.44 -8.26 6.79
CA HIS A 242 -24.77 -9.44 5.98
C HIS A 242 -25.38 -9.09 4.61
N SER A 243 -25.85 -7.86 4.39
CA SER A 243 -26.38 -7.43 3.09
C SER A 243 -25.33 -7.48 1.97
N ILE A 244 -24.04 -7.57 2.28
CA ILE A 244 -23.00 -7.86 1.28
C ILE A 244 -23.20 -9.20 0.56
N LEU A 245 -23.91 -10.16 1.16
CA LEU A 245 -24.24 -11.45 0.54
C LEU A 245 -25.59 -11.43 -0.19
N ALA A 246 -26.36 -10.33 -0.07
CA ALA A 246 -27.72 -10.21 -0.62
C ALA A 246 -27.78 -9.90 -2.13
N TRP A 247 -26.69 -10.14 -2.86
CA TRP A 247 -26.67 -10.01 -4.31
C TRP A 247 -27.49 -11.11 -5.00
N GLY A 248 -27.90 -10.87 -6.24
CA GLY A 248 -28.63 -11.82 -7.08
C GLY A 248 -30.09 -12.03 -6.69
N LEU A 249 -30.73 -11.07 -6.00
CA LEU A 249 -32.16 -11.13 -5.65
C LEU A 249 -33.07 -11.13 -6.90
N GLY A 250 -34.05 -12.03 -6.98
CA GLY A 250 -35.08 -12.02 -8.03
C GLY A 250 -35.97 -13.26 -8.09
N GLU A 251 -37.05 -13.19 -8.88
CA GLU A 251 -37.97 -14.32 -9.08
C GLU A 251 -37.33 -15.50 -9.84
N PHE A 252 -37.67 -16.71 -9.41
CA PHE A 252 -37.17 -17.98 -9.93
C PHE A 252 -37.80 -18.27 -11.30
N THR A 253 -37.06 -18.09 -12.38
CA THR A 253 -37.42 -18.68 -13.68
C THR A 253 -36.72 -20.04 -13.75
N GLY A 254 -37.45 -21.10 -13.43
CA GLY A 254 -36.92 -22.46 -13.48
C GLY A 254 -36.41 -22.77 -14.88
N ASP A 255 -35.13 -23.09 -14.99
CA ASP A 255 -34.73 -24.35 -15.60
C ASP A 255 -33.28 -24.71 -15.27
N SER A 256 -33.03 -26.02 -15.36
CA SER A 256 -31.81 -26.78 -15.04
C SER A 256 -30.48 -26.01 -15.00
N ALA A 257 -29.72 -26.19 -13.92
CA ALA A 257 -28.26 -26.18 -14.00
C ALA A 257 -27.69 -27.23 -13.05
N GLN A 258 -26.95 -28.18 -13.64
CA GLN A 258 -26.01 -29.04 -12.93
C GLN A 258 -25.24 -28.21 -11.91
N SER A 259 -24.98 -28.78 -10.74
CA SER A 259 -24.25 -28.16 -9.62
C SER A 259 -22.82 -27.81 -10.02
N GLN A 260 -22.65 -26.74 -10.79
CA GLN A 260 -21.38 -26.07 -10.96
C GLN A 260 -21.20 -25.12 -9.79
N ALA A 261 -20.07 -25.27 -9.11
CA ALA A 261 -19.76 -24.46 -7.95
C ALA A 261 -19.65 -22.99 -8.34
N GLY A 262 -20.23 -22.12 -7.49
CA GLY A 262 -20.20 -20.68 -7.61
C GLY A 262 -19.36 -20.05 -6.48
N GLY A 263 -18.98 -18.79 -6.65
CA GLY A 263 -18.32 -18.01 -5.59
C GLY A 263 -19.34 -17.38 -4.64
N PHE A 264 -18.90 -17.03 -3.42
CA PHE A 264 -19.74 -16.32 -2.45
C PHE A 264 -19.78 -14.79 -2.66
N LEU A 265 -18.83 -14.25 -3.42
CA LEU A 265 -18.74 -12.83 -3.78
C LEU A 265 -19.53 -12.52 -5.05
N ALA A 266 -20.07 -11.30 -5.13
CA ALA A 266 -20.65 -10.78 -6.36
C ALA A 266 -19.56 -10.48 -7.39
N ALA A 267 -19.86 -10.63 -8.68
CA ALA A 267 -18.93 -10.32 -9.75
C ALA A 267 -18.86 -8.81 -10.01
N ALA A 268 -19.98 -8.10 -9.84
CA ALA A 268 -20.06 -6.66 -10.04
C ALA A 268 -21.16 -6.02 -9.17
N PRO A 269 -21.16 -4.68 -8.99
CA PRO A 269 -22.27 -3.96 -8.37
C PRO A 269 -23.63 -4.24 -9.02
N PHE A 270 -23.65 -4.59 -10.32
CA PHE A 270 -24.86 -4.96 -11.05
C PHE A 270 -25.62 -6.12 -10.39
N ASP A 271 -24.93 -7.04 -9.73
CA ASP A 271 -25.57 -8.16 -9.03
C ASP A 271 -26.43 -7.68 -7.84
N PHE A 272 -26.22 -6.46 -7.35
CA PHE A 272 -27.00 -5.83 -6.29
C PHE A 272 -28.14 -4.95 -6.80
N ALA A 273 -28.39 -4.84 -8.12
CA ALA A 273 -29.38 -3.92 -8.70
C ALA A 273 -30.78 -4.02 -8.05
N ARG A 274 -31.17 -5.22 -7.59
CA ARG A 274 -32.46 -5.51 -6.94
C ARG A 274 -32.40 -5.55 -5.42
N SER A 275 -31.32 -5.04 -4.82
CA SER A 275 -31.05 -5.11 -3.37
C SER A 275 -31.10 -3.74 -2.70
N GLY A 276 -31.61 -2.72 -3.38
CA GLY A 276 -31.56 -1.31 -2.95
C GLY A 276 -32.49 -0.94 -1.80
N ASP A 277 -33.35 -1.84 -1.39
CA ASP A 277 -34.20 -1.75 -0.20
C ASP A 277 -33.71 -2.68 0.92
N ILE A 278 -32.67 -3.48 0.72
CA ILE A 278 -32.21 -4.45 1.74
C ILE A 278 -31.41 -3.74 2.83
N VAL A 279 -31.83 -3.89 4.07
CA VAL A 279 -31.18 -3.32 5.26
C VAL A 279 -30.88 -4.40 6.30
N PRO A 280 -29.83 -4.24 7.14
CA PRO A 280 -29.55 -5.16 8.23
C PRO A 280 -30.72 -5.28 9.22
N ARG A 281 -30.85 -6.43 9.88
CA ARG A 281 -31.74 -6.63 11.02
C ARG A 281 -30.93 -6.64 12.32
N ASP A 282 -31.57 -6.20 13.40
CA ASP A 282 -31.10 -6.15 14.80
C ASP A 282 -29.56 -6.10 15.04
N GLN A 283 -29.01 -4.91 15.25
CA GLN A 283 -27.57 -4.69 15.52
C GLN A 283 -27.14 -5.00 16.96
N ARG A 284 -28.06 -5.45 17.83
CA ARG A 284 -27.77 -5.64 19.28
C ARG A 284 -27.10 -6.97 19.62
N ALA A 285 -27.08 -7.95 18.70
CA ALA A 285 -26.41 -9.24 18.87
C ALA A 285 -24.98 -9.22 18.28
N ALA A 286 -24.19 -8.21 18.65
CA ALA A 286 -22.91 -7.90 18.00
C ALA A 286 -21.80 -8.97 18.15
N TYR A 287 -21.98 -10.01 18.96
CA TYR A 287 -20.93 -11.00 19.26
C TYR A 287 -20.95 -12.28 18.40
N LEU A 288 -22.00 -12.52 17.60
CA LEU A 288 -22.21 -13.81 16.89
C LEU A 288 -22.17 -13.73 15.35
N ASP A 289 -22.22 -12.53 14.78
CA ASP A 289 -22.25 -12.29 13.33
C ASP A 289 -20.85 -11.92 12.81
N LEU A 290 -19.94 -12.92 12.78
CA LEU A 290 -18.61 -12.79 12.19
C LEU A 290 -18.69 -13.09 10.69
N LEU A 291 -18.23 -12.16 9.85
CA LEU A 291 -17.93 -12.37 8.43
C LEU A 291 -16.40 -12.43 8.31
N GLU A 292 -15.84 -13.61 8.16
CA GLU A 292 -14.39 -13.80 8.11
C GLU A 292 -14.02 -14.57 6.84
N ILE A 293 -13.09 -14.01 6.06
CA ILE A 293 -12.54 -14.68 4.87
C ILE A 293 -11.17 -15.22 5.25
N SER A 294 -10.99 -16.53 5.13
CA SER A 294 -9.70 -17.21 5.27
C SER A 294 -9.68 -18.43 4.36
N GLY A 295 -8.53 -18.80 3.78
CA GLY A 295 -8.45 -20.06 3.03
C GLY A 295 -9.27 -20.10 1.74
N GLY A 296 -9.64 -18.96 1.15
CA GLY A 296 -10.62 -18.89 0.06
C GLY A 296 -12.05 -19.31 0.45
N SER A 297 -12.35 -19.31 1.75
CA SER A 297 -13.64 -19.66 2.33
C SER A 297 -14.18 -18.50 3.16
N LEU A 298 -15.50 -18.31 3.12
CA LEU A 298 -16.20 -17.36 3.98
C LEU A 298 -16.80 -18.10 5.17
N ARG A 299 -16.36 -17.76 6.37
CA ARG A 299 -17.00 -18.17 7.62
C ARG A 299 -18.12 -17.19 7.95
N VAL A 300 -19.32 -17.72 8.16
CA VAL A 300 -20.51 -16.92 8.51
C VAL A 300 -21.47 -17.73 9.39
N SER A 301 -22.12 -17.08 10.35
CA SER A 301 -23.14 -17.69 11.20
C SER A 301 -24.53 -17.47 10.62
N LEU A 302 -25.20 -18.53 10.15
CA LEU A 302 -26.53 -18.45 9.53
C LEU A 302 -27.49 -19.46 10.16
N SER A 303 -28.78 -19.11 10.20
CA SER A 303 -29.84 -20.10 10.39
C SER A 303 -30.07 -20.82 9.07
N LEU A 304 -30.11 -22.15 9.09
CA LEU A 304 -30.25 -22.97 7.89
C LEU A 304 -31.67 -23.52 7.77
N LEU A 305 -32.28 -23.32 6.60
CA LEU A 305 -33.50 -23.99 6.19
C LEU A 305 -33.16 -25.07 5.18
N THR A 306 -33.19 -26.33 5.63
CA THR A 306 -32.98 -27.48 4.75
C THR A 306 -34.32 -28.08 4.37
N THR A 307 -34.64 -28.05 3.09
CA THR A 307 -35.74 -28.82 2.48
C THR A 307 -35.18 -30.11 1.86
N SER A 308 -36.03 -30.99 1.35
CA SER A 308 -35.61 -32.21 0.67
C SER A 308 -34.76 -31.97 -0.58
N THR A 309 -34.74 -30.74 -1.11
CA THR A 309 -34.09 -30.39 -2.38
C THR A 309 -33.05 -29.28 -2.27
N GLU A 310 -33.07 -28.45 -1.21
CA GLU A 310 -32.20 -27.27 -1.12
C GLU A 310 -31.91 -26.89 0.34
N THR A 311 -30.70 -26.39 0.60
CA THR A 311 -30.39 -25.69 1.86
C THR A 311 -30.33 -24.20 1.59
N ILE A 312 -31.02 -23.40 2.41
CA ILE A 312 -31.02 -21.94 2.31
C ILE A 312 -30.46 -21.38 3.61
N GLY A 313 -29.41 -20.55 3.51
CA GLY A 313 -28.90 -19.78 4.64
C GLY A 313 -29.65 -18.46 4.78
N LEU A 314 -30.20 -18.18 5.96
CA LEU A 314 -30.93 -16.95 6.24
C LEU A 314 -29.97 -15.85 6.71
N LEU A 315 -29.88 -14.78 5.93
CA LEU A 315 -29.06 -13.60 6.25
C LEU A 315 -29.75 -12.72 7.31
N ASN A 316 -28.95 -11.99 8.09
CA ASN A 316 -29.43 -11.00 9.04
C ASN A 316 -29.80 -9.67 8.35
N CYS A 317 -30.54 -9.72 7.24
CA CYS A 317 -30.95 -8.56 6.47
C CYS A 317 -32.24 -8.83 5.69
N GLY A 318 -32.96 -7.79 5.30
CA GLY A 318 -34.19 -7.88 4.53
C GLY A 318 -34.74 -6.51 4.11
N PRO A 319 -35.88 -6.48 3.41
CA PRO A 319 -36.45 -5.24 2.86
C PRO A 319 -36.74 -4.18 3.93
N GLU A 320 -36.41 -2.93 3.63
CA GLU A 320 -36.68 -1.77 4.48
C GLU A 320 -38.19 -1.61 4.67
N GLY A 321 -38.64 -1.47 5.92
CA GLY A 321 -40.06 -1.37 6.25
C GLY A 321 -40.83 -2.70 6.30
N ASN A 322 -40.21 -3.84 6.00
CA ASN A 322 -40.85 -5.16 6.12
C ASN A 322 -40.05 -6.13 7.01
N ALA A 323 -40.22 -6.02 8.33
CA ALA A 323 -39.52 -6.86 9.31
C ALA A 323 -39.86 -8.36 9.20
N GLN A 324 -40.96 -8.72 8.55
CA GLN A 324 -41.37 -10.11 8.38
C GLN A 324 -40.61 -10.82 7.27
N GLN A 325 -39.83 -10.12 6.44
CA GLN A 325 -39.03 -10.72 5.37
C GLN A 325 -37.53 -10.65 5.64
N VAL A 326 -36.83 -11.73 5.29
CA VAL A 326 -35.37 -11.91 5.36
C VAL A 326 -34.84 -12.41 4.03
N VAL A 327 -33.56 -12.12 3.74
CA VAL A 327 -32.88 -12.64 2.55
C VAL A 327 -32.36 -14.06 2.81
N GLY A 328 -32.72 -14.99 1.93
CA GLY A 328 -32.19 -16.35 1.89
C GLY A 328 -31.19 -16.52 0.74
N ILE A 329 -30.02 -17.10 1.04
CA ILE A 329 -29.01 -17.47 0.05
C ILE A 329 -29.03 -19.00 -0.18
N PRO A 330 -29.12 -19.47 -1.43
CA PRO A 330 -29.00 -20.90 -1.75
C PRO A 330 -27.61 -21.45 -1.42
N LEU A 331 -27.57 -22.61 -0.76
CA LEU A 331 -26.37 -23.31 -0.34
C LEU A 331 -26.47 -24.79 -0.74
N ALA A 332 -25.36 -25.34 -1.25
CA ALA A 332 -25.20 -26.77 -1.48
C ALA A 332 -24.07 -27.32 -0.62
N LYS A 333 -24.25 -28.50 -0.01
CA LYS A 333 -23.20 -29.16 0.77
C LYS A 333 -22.08 -29.66 -0.13
N VAL A 334 -20.84 -29.55 0.34
CA VAL A 334 -19.66 -30.09 -0.35
C VAL A 334 -19.58 -31.60 -0.12
N ALA A 335 -19.54 -32.39 -1.20
CA ALA A 335 -19.60 -33.87 -1.12
C ALA A 335 -18.42 -34.52 -0.38
N SER A 336 -17.27 -33.85 -0.30
CA SER A 336 -16.03 -34.30 0.36
C SER A 336 -15.63 -33.43 1.57
N GLY A 337 -16.49 -32.50 2.00
CA GLY A 337 -16.20 -31.52 3.05
C GLY A 337 -16.64 -31.94 4.45
N SER A 338 -16.20 -31.19 5.47
CA SER A 338 -16.75 -31.31 6.82
C SER A 338 -18.26 -30.99 6.84
N ALA A 339 -18.97 -31.37 7.91
CA ALA A 339 -20.44 -31.29 7.98
C ALA A 339 -21.03 -29.88 7.74
N ASN A 340 -20.21 -28.83 7.91
CA ASN A 340 -20.58 -27.41 7.87
C ASN A 340 -20.00 -26.66 6.65
N GLU A 341 -19.50 -27.38 5.64
CA GLU A 341 -18.98 -26.79 4.41
C GLU A 341 -20.03 -26.76 3.29
N TYR A 342 -20.20 -25.57 2.73
CA TYR A 342 -21.17 -25.26 1.69
C TYR A 342 -20.50 -24.52 0.53
N ILE A 343 -21.18 -24.51 -0.62
CA ILE A 343 -20.91 -23.63 -1.75
C ILE A 343 -22.18 -22.88 -2.09
N ARG A 344 -22.03 -21.67 -2.64
CA ARG A 344 -23.14 -20.93 -3.24
C ARG A 344 -23.26 -21.34 -4.71
N PRO A 345 -24.31 -22.07 -5.14
CA PRO A 345 -24.36 -22.60 -6.50
C PRO A 345 -24.45 -21.49 -7.55
N ARG A 346 -23.72 -21.63 -8.66
CA ARG A 346 -23.76 -20.64 -9.74
C ARG A 346 -25.13 -20.60 -10.39
N GLY A 347 -25.64 -19.41 -10.68
CA GLY A 347 -26.95 -19.21 -11.32
C GLY A 347 -28.17 -19.33 -10.40
N ARG A 348 -28.00 -19.77 -9.14
CA ARG A 348 -29.04 -19.74 -8.12
C ARG A 348 -29.14 -18.35 -7.50
N ARG A 349 -30.33 -17.76 -7.55
CA ARG A 349 -30.62 -16.41 -7.07
C ARG A 349 -30.98 -16.38 -5.59
N SER A 350 -30.65 -15.29 -4.91
CA SER A 350 -31.14 -15.04 -3.55
C SER A 350 -32.65 -14.83 -3.58
N VAL A 351 -33.33 -15.19 -2.51
CA VAL A 351 -34.79 -15.13 -2.39
C VAL A 351 -35.22 -14.39 -1.12
N LEU A 352 -36.42 -13.83 -1.12
CA LEU A 352 -37.04 -13.26 0.08
C LEU A 352 -37.94 -14.31 0.75
N LEU A 353 -37.73 -14.54 2.04
CA LEU A 353 -38.45 -15.53 2.84
C LEU A 353 -39.09 -14.89 4.07
N LEU A 354 -40.13 -15.52 4.61
CA LEU A 354 -40.80 -15.07 5.84
C LEU A 354 -39.97 -15.43 7.08
N SER A 355 -39.75 -14.45 7.97
CA SER A 355 -38.94 -14.53 9.19
C SER A 355 -39.39 -15.57 10.21
N THR A 356 -40.64 -16.04 10.18
CA THR A 356 -41.14 -17.15 11.02
C THR A 356 -40.45 -18.49 10.71
N SER A 357 -39.58 -18.52 9.71
CA SER A 357 -38.68 -19.63 9.40
C SER A 357 -37.33 -19.56 10.14
N SER A 358 -37.10 -18.53 10.98
CA SER A 358 -35.82 -18.22 11.64
C SER A 358 -35.67 -18.76 13.07
N ASP A 359 -36.60 -19.60 13.57
CA ASP A 359 -36.50 -20.18 14.93
C ASP A 359 -35.37 -21.22 15.07
N ALA A 360 -34.69 -21.56 13.97
CA ALA A 360 -33.52 -22.44 13.99
C ALA A 360 -32.28 -21.70 14.55
N PRO A 361 -31.48 -22.36 15.42
CA PRO A 361 -30.26 -21.78 15.95
C PRO A 361 -29.29 -21.40 14.82
N ARG A 362 -28.59 -20.28 15.00
CA ARG A 362 -27.53 -19.87 14.08
C ARG A 362 -26.33 -20.78 14.28
N GLU A 363 -25.84 -21.35 13.19
CA GLU A 363 -24.66 -22.24 13.20
C GLU A 363 -23.55 -21.63 12.34
N PRO A 364 -22.28 -21.76 12.76
CA PRO A 364 -21.15 -21.34 11.93
C PRO A 364 -20.98 -22.29 10.75
N ILE A 365 -21.03 -21.73 9.55
CA ILE A 365 -20.81 -22.43 8.29
C ILE A 365 -19.62 -21.85 7.53
N TYR A 366 -19.07 -22.64 6.62
CA TYR A 366 -18.00 -22.25 5.72
C TYR A 366 -18.49 -22.31 4.28
N ILE A 367 -18.53 -21.18 3.58
CA ILE A 367 -18.89 -21.09 2.17
C ILE A 367 -17.61 -21.03 1.34
N LYS A 368 -17.29 -22.10 0.62
CA LYS A 368 -16.09 -22.16 -0.24
C LYS A 368 -16.26 -21.37 -1.52
N ASN A 369 -15.18 -20.76 -1.99
CA ASN A 369 -15.10 -20.16 -3.32
C ASN A 369 -14.42 -21.13 -4.30
N GLU A 370 -15.19 -21.86 -5.10
CA GLU A 370 -14.62 -22.72 -6.14
C GLU A 370 -14.34 -21.96 -7.46
N ASN A 371 -14.72 -20.68 -7.57
CA ASN A 371 -14.54 -19.84 -8.77
C ASN A 371 -13.62 -18.61 -8.55
N GLY A 372 -12.51 -18.77 -7.84
CA GLY A 372 -11.28 -18.08 -8.26
C GLY A 372 -10.72 -18.80 -9.50
N PRO A 373 -9.92 -18.18 -10.39
CA PRO A 373 -9.50 -18.77 -11.67
C PRO A 373 -9.10 -20.26 -11.59
N THR A 374 -10.07 -21.13 -11.91
CA THR A 374 -9.96 -22.52 -12.29
C THR A 374 -9.34 -23.50 -11.27
N THR A 375 -10.13 -24.52 -10.96
CA THR A 375 -9.80 -25.84 -10.42
C THR A 375 -8.68 -26.60 -11.19
N GLN A 376 -8.11 -26.02 -12.25
CA GLN A 376 -6.90 -26.53 -12.91
C GLN A 376 -5.62 -26.33 -12.08
N ILE A 377 -5.67 -25.45 -11.09
CA ILE A 377 -4.57 -25.13 -10.19
C ILE A 377 -4.34 -26.21 -9.12
N LEU A 378 -5.39 -26.89 -8.66
CA LEU A 378 -5.29 -27.90 -7.59
C LEU A 378 -4.75 -29.25 -8.08
N ASP A 379 -4.75 -29.48 -9.39
CA ASP A 379 -4.03 -30.61 -10.02
C ASP A 379 -2.56 -30.28 -10.32
N GLN A 380 -2.17 -28.99 -10.22
CA GLN A 380 -0.77 -28.58 -10.35
C GLN A 380 -0.02 -28.77 -9.04
N PRO A 381 1.25 -29.19 -9.09
CA PRO A 381 2.07 -29.28 -7.89
C PRO A 381 2.25 -27.90 -7.27
N GLY A 382 2.02 -27.78 -5.96
CA GLY A 382 2.10 -26.49 -5.27
C GLY A 382 2.06 -26.62 -3.76
N TRP A 383 1.95 -25.47 -3.10
CA TRP A 383 1.93 -25.38 -1.64
C TRP A 383 0.63 -24.75 -1.15
N ALA A 384 -0.03 -25.40 -0.20
CA ALA A 384 -1.18 -24.84 0.51
C ALA A 384 -0.72 -24.28 1.85
N TYR A 385 -1.34 -23.19 2.31
CA TYR A 385 -1.10 -22.64 3.64
C TYR A 385 -2.43 -22.29 4.32
N ASP A 386 -2.40 -22.12 5.63
CA ASP A 386 -3.52 -21.67 6.43
C ASP A 386 -3.06 -20.45 7.23
N ASP A 387 -3.76 -19.32 7.06
CA ASP A 387 -3.45 -18.09 7.80
C ASP A 387 -3.63 -18.29 9.31
N GLY A 388 -4.53 -19.19 9.73
CA GLY A 388 -4.68 -19.59 11.12
C GLY A 388 -3.45 -20.32 11.66
N ASP A 389 -2.84 -21.22 10.88
CA ASP A 389 -1.61 -21.92 11.27
C ASP A 389 -0.44 -20.92 11.47
N PHE A 390 -0.39 -19.83 10.69
CA PHE A 390 0.60 -18.74 10.89
C PHE A 390 0.26 -17.85 12.09
N ALA A 391 -1.01 -17.48 12.25
CA ALA A 391 -1.48 -16.66 13.36
C ALA A 391 -1.27 -17.35 14.72
N ASP A 392 -1.41 -18.68 14.79
CA ASP A 392 -1.14 -19.49 16.00
C ASP A 392 0.30 -19.37 16.52
N VAL A 393 1.23 -18.88 15.69
CA VAL A 393 2.64 -18.65 16.05
C VAL A 393 3.05 -17.18 15.91
N ASP A 394 2.07 -16.26 15.94
CA ASP A 394 2.24 -14.80 15.84
C ASP A 394 2.90 -14.34 14.52
N LEU A 395 2.66 -15.06 13.42
CA LEU A 395 3.15 -14.74 12.08
C LEU A 395 2.03 -14.36 11.10
N GLU A 396 2.34 -13.44 10.20
CA GLU A 396 1.49 -13.01 9.09
C GLU A 396 2.23 -13.19 7.76
N LEU A 397 1.56 -13.74 6.74
CA LEU A 397 2.11 -13.84 5.39
C LEU A 397 2.01 -12.48 4.68
N ILE A 398 3.17 -11.86 4.40
CA ILE A 398 3.23 -10.51 3.85
C ILE A 398 3.44 -10.51 2.33
N ASP A 399 4.24 -11.43 1.82
CA ASP A 399 4.58 -11.45 0.40
C ASP A 399 5.00 -12.81 -0.14
N VAL A 400 4.86 -12.99 -1.44
CA VAL A 400 5.28 -14.19 -2.19
C VAL A 400 5.84 -13.77 -3.54
N VAL A 401 7.03 -14.25 -3.88
CA VAL A 401 7.74 -13.89 -5.12
C VAL A 401 8.12 -15.15 -5.92
N PRO A 402 7.82 -15.24 -7.23
CA PRO A 402 7.16 -14.21 -8.04
C PRO A 402 5.69 -14.01 -7.66
N ARG A 403 5.19 -12.77 -7.71
CA ARG A 403 3.83 -12.45 -7.27
C ARG A 403 2.74 -13.22 -8.03
N SER A 404 3.04 -13.63 -9.26
CA SER A 404 2.18 -14.51 -10.07
C SER A 404 1.96 -15.89 -9.45
N SER A 405 2.85 -16.35 -8.58
CA SER A 405 2.72 -17.60 -7.83
C SER A 405 1.80 -17.50 -6.63
N TRP A 406 1.45 -16.27 -6.19
CA TRP A 406 0.61 -16.08 -5.02
C TRP A 406 -0.87 -16.02 -5.37
N HIS A 407 -1.61 -17.05 -4.97
CA HIS A 407 -3.06 -17.06 -5.03
C HIS A 407 -3.64 -16.84 -3.63
N GLU A 408 -3.44 -15.62 -3.11
CA GLU A 408 -3.88 -15.17 -1.77
C GLU A 408 -5.33 -15.58 -1.46
N GLY A 409 -6.26 -15.27 -2.38
CA GLY A 409 -7.68 -15.63 -2.24
C GLY A 409 -8.01 -17.13 -2.27
N ARG A 410 -7.03 -18.03 -2.34
CA ARG A 410 -7.19 -19.50 -2.22
C ARG A 410 -6.26 -20.14 -1.20
N SER A 411 -5.44 -19.34 -0.51
CA SER A 411 -4.36 -19.81 0.37
C SER A 411 -3.47 -20.89 -0.26
N VAL A 412 -3.14 -20.70 -1.55
CA VAL A 412 -2.27 -21.59 -2.32
C VAL A 412 -1.18 -20.78 -3.00
N ILE A 413 0.01 -21.38 -3.10
CA ILE A 413 1.19 -20.88 -3.81
C ILE A 413 1.54 -21.91 -4.89
N ILE A 414 1.59 -21.47 -6.15
CA ILE A 414 1.88 -22.34 -7.29
C ILE A 414 3.16 -21.87 -7.97
N PRO A 415 4.16 -22.73 -8.15
CA PRO A 415 5.37 -22.35 -8.85
C PRO A 415 5.10 -22.00 -10.31
N THR A 416 5.77 -20.96 -10.81
CA THR A 416 5.82 -20.66 -12.24
C THR A 416 6.83 -21.57 -12.95
N THR A 417 6.38 -22.32 -13.96
CA THR A 417 7.23 -23.12 -14.86
C THR A 417 7.82 -22.24 -15.96
N GLU A 418 9.14 -22.24 -16.13
CA GLU A 418 9.80 -21.62 -17.28
C GLU A 418 9.54 -22.43 -18.57
N SER A 419 9.65 -21.78 -19.73
CA SER A 419 9.23 -22.27 -21.06
C SER A 419 9.84 -23.59 -21.55
N ASP A 420 10.80 -24.17 -20.81
CA ASP A 420 11.51 -25.41 -21.15
C ASP A 420 11.07 -26.62 -20.30
N GLY A 421 10.03 -26.46 -19.45
CA GLY A 421 9.31 -27.55 -18.77
C GLY A 421 10.10 -28.38 -17.75
N SER A 422 11.40 -28.11 -17.54
CA SER A 422 12.30 -28.95 -16.74
C SER A 422 12.82 -28.30 -15.45
N THR A 423 12.67 -26.98 -15.29
CA THR A 423 13.16 -26.24 -14.11
C THR A 423 12.06 -25.35 -13.53
N VAL A 424 11.67 -25.65 -12.29
CA VAL A 424 10.75 -24.82 -11.50
C VAL A 424 11.55 -23.71 -10.84
N SER A 425 11.15 -22.46 -11.06
CA SER A 425 11.73 -21.31 -10.36
C SER A 425 11.45 -21.39 -8.85
N PRO A 426 12.44 -21.16 -7.97
CA PRO A 426 12.22 -21.15 -6.53
C PRO A 426 11.23 -20.06 -6.14
N THR A 427 10.29 -20.38 -5.26
CA THR A 427 9.29 -19.43 -4.76
C THR A 427 9.70 -18.94 -3.37
N LEU A 428 9.79 -17.62 -3.21
CA LEU A 428 10.03 -16.98 -1.92
C LEU A 428 8.69 -16.66 -1.26
N VAL A 429 8.58 -16.91 0.03
CA VAL A 429 7.41 -16.61 0.88
C VAL A 429 7.92 -15.85 2.09
N ARG A 430 7.35 -14.68 2.37
CA ARG A 430 7.80 -13.79 3.44
C ARG A 430 6.77 -13.71 4.55
N LEU A 431 7.16 -14.11 5.76
CA LEU A 431 6.34 -14.07 6.96
C LEU A 431 6.87 -13.00 7.92
N ARG A 432 5.97 -12.26 8.56
CA ARG A 432 6.30 -11.20 9.52
C ARG A 432 5.71 -11.49 10.88
N HIS A 433 6.47 -11.18 11.92
CA HIS A 433 5.98 -11.22 13.29
C HIS A 433 5.29 -9.88 13.65
N ASP A 434 4.25 -9.92 14.47
CA ASP A 434 3.47 -8.74 14.88
C ASP A 434 4.28 -7.61 15.59
N LYS A 435 5.32 -7.96 16.35
CA LYS A 435 6.16 -7.02 17.12
C LYS A 435 7.11 -6.22 16.23
N GLU A 436 7.04 -4.89 16.30
CA GLU A 436 7.98 -3.98 15.65
C GLU A 436 9.44 -4.26 16.07
N GLY A 437 10.35 -4.22 15.09
CA GLY A 437 11.78 -4.47 15.28
C GLY A 437 12.25 -5.92 15.09
N SER A 438 11.34 -6.88 14.85
CA SER A 438 11.74 -8.25 14.52
C SER A 438 12.23 -8.37 13.07
N ARG A 439 13.12 -9.34 12.80
CA ARG A 439 13.38 -9.79 11.43
C ARG A 439 12.17 -10.59 10.91
N ASP A 440 11.94 -10.49 9.60
CA ASP A 440 10.94 -11.30 8.90
C ASP A 440 11.54 -12.69 8.62
N PHE A 441 10.70 -13.71 8.56
CA PHE A 441 11.10 -15.03 8.06
C PHE A 441 10.91 -15.08 6.55
N ILE A 442 11.82 -15.78 5.88
CA ILE A 442 11.64 -16.15 4.48
C ILE A 442 11.64 -17.66 4.35
N LEU A 443 10.65 -18.18 3.62
CA LEU A 443 10.59 -19.57 3.19
C LEU A 443 10.94 -19.61 1.71
N MET A 444 11.81 -20.53 1.35
CA MET A 444 12.24 -20.73 -0.02
C MET A 444 11.80 -22.12 -0.42
N LEU A 445 10.90 -22.20 -1.40
CA LEU A 445 10.19 -23.41 -1.76
C LEU A 445 10.53 -23.81 -3.21
N GLU A 446 10.91 -25.06 -3.40
CA GLU A 446 11.24 -25.65 -4.71
C GLU A 446 10.50 -26.98 -4.90
N LEU A 447 9.98 -27.21 -6.09
CA LEU A 447 9.39 -28.48 -6.49
C LEU A 447 10.28 -29.14 -7.54
N LYS A 448 10.74 -30.36 -7.26
CA LYS A 448 11.49 -31.18 -8.23
C LYS A 448 10.63 -32.34 -8.68
N GLN A 449 10.56 -32.54 -9.99
CA GLN A 449 9.88 -33.68 -10.59
C GLN A 449 10.86 -34.87 -10.62
N GLN A 450 10.48 -35.99 -10.01
CA GLN A 450 11.22 -37.24 -10.03
C GLN A 450 10.27 -38.34 -10.51
N ASP A 451 10.45 -38.80 -11.76
CA ASP A 451 9.56 -39.72 -12.46
C ASP A 451 8.08 -39.26 -12.47
N THR A 452 7.22 -39.93 -11.68
CA THR A 452 5.77 -39.67 -11.53
C THR A 452 5.39 -38.95 -10.22
N HIS A 453 6.36 -38.60 -9.38
CA HIS A 453 6.13 -37.94 -8.08
C HIS A 453 6.88 -36.60 -7.99
N HIS A 454 6.25 -35.64 -7.31
CA HIS A 454 6.88 -34.35 -7.00
C HIS A 454 7.50 -34.41 -5.61
N GLU A 455 8.75 -33.98 -5.48
CA GLU A 455 9.42 -33.81 -4.19
C GLU A 455 9.52 -32.31 -3.88
N ALA A 456 8.99 -31.89 -2.72
CA ALA A 456 9.10 -30.52 -2.25
C ALA A 456 10.38 -30.35 -1.43
N HIS A 457 11.24 -29.44 -1.88
CA HIS A 457 12.39 -28.98 -1.13
C HIS A 457 12.08 -27.61 -0.53
N HIS A 458 12.50 -27.40 0.72
CA HIS A 458 12.32 -26.12 1.39
C HIS A 458 13.49 -25.75 2.29
N CYS A 459 13.72 -24.46 2.43
CA CYS A 459 14.61 -23.90 3.42
C CYS A 459 14.03 -22.63 4.04
N VAL A 460 14.47 -22.33 5.26
CA VAL A 460 14.00 -21.20 6.07
C VAL A 460 15.19 -20.32 6.41
N ALA A 461 15.02 -19.02 6.23
CA ALA A 461 15.97 -17.98 6.62
C ALA A 461 15.23 -16.79 7.23
N ILE A 462 15.96 -15.77 7.65
CA ILE A 462 15.41 -14.49 8.11
C ILE A 462 15.87 -13.36 7.19
N CYS A 463 15.18 -12.23 7.20
CA CYS A 463 15.61 -11.01 6.52
C CYS A 463 15.21 -9.76 7.30
N SER A 464 15.86 -8.64 7.01
CA SER A 464 15.44 -7.33 7.50
C SER A 464 14.10 -6.93 6.90
N ARG A 465 13.26 -6.24 7.69
CA ARG A 465 11.98 -5.67 7.23
C ARG A 465 12.16 -4.68 6.08
N ASP A 466 13.32 -4.03 6.01
CA ASP A 466 13.60 -2.99 5.01
C ASP A 466 14.11 -3.56 3.68
N THR A 467 14.57 -4.81 3.64
CA THR A 467 14.94 -5.47 2.38
C THR A 467 13.68 -5.82 1.60
N THR A 468 13.60 -5.45 0.32
CA THR A 468 12.42 -5.73 -0.50
C THR A 468 12.37 -7.21 -0.91
N SER A 469 11.17 -7.73 -1.17
CA SER A 469 11.02 -9.13 -1.59
C SER A 469 11.57 -9.36 -3.00
N GLU A 470 11.53 -8.34 -3.86
CA GLU A 470 12.11 -8.35 -5.21
C GLU A 470 13.64 -8.47 -5.19
N GLU A 471 14.31 -7.74 -4.29
CA GLU A 471 15.77 -7.87 -4.09
C GLU A 471 16.16 -9.28 -3.64
N LEU A 472 15.39 -9.84 -2.69
CA LEU A 472 15.59 -11.21 -2.21
C LEU A 472 15.36 -12.24 -3.33
N ALA A 473 14.35 -12.03 -4.17
CA ALA A 473 14.02 -12.92 -5.27
C ALA A 473 15.07 -12.89 -6.39
N GLY A 474 15.65 -11.72 -6.70
CA GLY A 474 16.67 -11.57 -7.73
C GLY A 474 17.93 -12.42 -7.50
N LYS A 475 18.21 -12.78 -6.24
CA LYS A 475 19.38 -13.57 -5.82
C LYS A 475 18.99 -14.85 -5.05
N LEU A 476 17.74 -15.28 -5.18
CA LEU A 476 17.13 -16.34 -4.39
C LEU A 476 17.89 -17.67 -4.45
N ARG A 477 18.41 -18.05 -5.62
CA ARG A 477 19.17 -19.31 -5.83
C ARG A 477 20.41 -19.40 -4.93
N ARG A 478 21.09 -18.28 -4.68
CA ARG A 478 22.27 -18.25 -3.80
C ARG A 478 21.89 -18.34 -2.33
N VAL A 479 20.83 -17.64 -1.93
CA VAL A 479 20.29 -17.75 -0.57
C VAL A 479 19.85 -19.18 -0.29
N ILE A 480 19.22 -19.85 -1.26
CA ILE A 480 18.87 -21.27 -1.19
C ILE A 480 20.12 -22.14 -1.03
N GLN A 481 21.19 -21.88 -1.79
CA GLN A 481 22.44 -22.63 -1.66
C GLN A 481 23.04 -22.52 -0.24
N LYS A 482 22.94 -21.35 0.39
CA LYS A 482 23.45 -21.09 1.75
C LYS A 482 22.54 -21.64 2.84
N ALA A 483 21.23 -21.56 2.62
CA ALA A 483 20.20 -22.09 3.51
C ALA A 483 19.87 -23.57 3.23
N ALA A 484 20.61 -24.24 2.35
CA ALA A 484 20.33 -25.60 1.92
C ALA A 484 20.19 -26.56 3.11
N GLY A 485 19.05 -27.25 3.18
CA GLY A 485 18.72 -28.20 4.25
C GLY A 485 18.30 -27.57 5.59
N ARG A 486 18.31 -26.24 5.73
CA ARG A 486 17.90 -25.53 6.95
C ARG A 486 16.37 -25.44 7.01
N LYS A 487 15.76 -26.24 7.87
CA LYS A 487 14.30 -26.23 8.10
C LYS A 487 13.88 -25.38 9.29
N THR A 488 14.84 -24.73 9.95
CA THR A 488 14.65 -23.97 11.20
C THR A 488 15.39 -22.65 11.14
N ALA A 489 14.80 -21.59 11.70
CA ALA A 489 15.42 -20.28 11.82
C ALA A 489 14.92 -19.57 13.10
N SER A 490 15.70 -18.62 13.61
CA SER A 490 15.29 -17.74 14.71
C SER A 490 15.43 -16.29 14.32
N ASN A 491 14.37 -15.51 14.52
CA ASN A 491 14.41 -14.06 14.32
C ASN A 491 14.70 -13.29 15.63
N GLY A 492 15.12 -13.99 16.68
CA GLY A 492 15.38 -13.44 18.01
C GLY A 492 14.15 -13.39 18.94
N LEU A 493 12.94 -13.46 18.39
CA LEU A 493 11.68 -13.51 19.16
C LEU A 493 11.02 -14.89 19.09
N LEU A 494 11.05 -15.49 17.91
CA LEU A 494 10.45 -16.78 17.59
C LEU A 494 11.51 -17.72 17.02
N ASN A 495 11.50 -18.98 17.46
CA ASN A 495 12.28 -20.05 16.84
C ASN A 495 11.32 -20.88 16.00
N LEU A 496 11.42 -20.77 14.69
CA LEU A 496 10.50 -21.36 13.73
C LEU A 496 11.09 -22.63 13.12
N GLN A 497 10.29 -23.69 13.04
CA GLN A 497 10.53 -24.86 12.19
C GLN A 497 9.43 -24.95 11.12
N LEU A 498 9.82 -25.11 9.86
CA LEU A 498 8.87 -25.34 8.77
C LEU A 498 8.71 -26.83 8.48
N VAL A 499 7.46 -27.31 8.51
CA VAL A 499 7.10 -28.68 8.15
C VAL A 499 6.19 -28.65 6.93
N LEU A 500 6.59 -29.34 5.85
CA LEU A 500 5.74 -29.59 4.71
C LEU A 500 5.09 -30.96 4.85
N LYS A 501 3.75 -31.03 4.80
CA LYS A 501 3.01 -32.30 4.83
C LYS A 501 2.40 -32.59 3.45
N PRO A 502 2.64 -33.77 2.86
CA PRO A 502 1.96 -34.15 1.62
C PRO A 502 0.46 -34.35 1.89
N SER A 503 -0.38 -33.83 1.00
CA SER A 503 -1.83 -34.05 1.05
C SER A 503 -2.16 -35.40 0.40
N ALA A 504 -2.96 -36.24 1.06
CA ALA A 504 -3.26 -37.59 0.58
C ALA A 504 -3.91 -37.54 -0.82
N GLY A 505 -3.20 -38.06 -1.84
CA GLY A 505 -3.71 -38.20 -3.21
C GLY A 505 -3.56 -36.98 -4.12
N GLN A 506 -2.85 -35.92 -3.73
CA GLN A 506 -2.63 -34.71 -4.54
C GLN A 506 -1.15 -34.30 -4.54
N SER A 507 -0.68 -33.66 -5.63
CA SER A 507 0.68 -33.08 -5.74
C SER A 507 0.90 -31.82 -4.88
N MET A 508 0.12 -31.66 -3.80
CA MET A 508 0.04 -30.48 -2.95
C MET A 508 0.68 -30.70 -1.58
N PHE A 509 1.48 -29.72 -1.12
CA PHE A 509 2.16 -29.75 0.17
C PHE A 509 1.61 -28.66 1.10
N THR A 510 1.12 -29.03 2.28
CA THR A 510 0.67 -28.05 3.27
C THR A 510 1.87 -27.50 4.06
N ILE A 511 2.02 -26.18 4.05
CA ILE A 511 3.00 -25.44 4.84
C ILE A 511 2.48 -25.34 6.27
N ARG A 512 3.23 -25.91 7.23
CA ARG A 512 2.93 -25.77 8.66
C ARG A 512 4.12 -25.18 9.43
N PRO A 513 3.97 -23.99 10.02
CA PRO A 513 4.93 -23.48 10.96
C PRO A 513 4.82 -24.24 12.30
N LYS A 514 5.94 -24.41 12.98
CA LYS A 514 5.99 -24.99 14.33
C LYS A 514 7.00 -24.23 15.18
N THR A 515 6.58 -23.80 16.36
CA THR A 515 7.46 -23.13 17.31
C THR A 515 8.38 -24.12 18.02
N LEU A 516 9.65 -23.75 18.16
CA LEU A 516 10.67 -24.49 18.91
C LEU A 516 10.97 -23.79 20.24
N LEU A 517 11.19 -24.60 21.28
CA LEU A 517 11.55 -24.11 22.62
C LEU A 517 12.98 -23.55 22.68
N HIS A 518 13.86 -24.01 21.80
CA HIS A 518 15.27 -23.63 21.78
C HIS A 518 15.66 -23.06 20.41
N PRO A 519 16.56 -22.05 20.37
CA PRO A 519 17.03 -21.50 19.12
C PRO A 519 17.83 -22.53 18.33
N PRO A 520 17.74 -22.53 16.98
CA PRO A 520 18.52 -23.41 16.14
C PRO A 520 20.00 -22.99 16.15
N ASP A 521 20.90 -23.97 16.00
CA ASP A 521 22.36 -23.75 16.06
C ASP A 521 22.87 -22.72 15.03
N VAL A 522 22.20 -22.62 13.88
CA VAL A 522 22.56 -21.71 12.80
C VAL A 522 21.29 -21.17 12.16
N THR A 523 21.17 -19.84 12.08
CA THR A 523 20.15 -19.15 11.29
C THR A 523 20.82 -18.37 10.17
N VAL A 524 20.35 -18.56 8.94
CA VAL A 524 20.80 -17.81 7.76
C VAL A 524 19.98 -16.53 7.66
N ASP A 525 20.66 -15.40 7.47
CA ASP A 525 20.04 -14.11 7.21
C ASP A 525 20.26 -13.74 5.74
N ALA A 526 19.17 -13.72 4.98
CA ALA A 526 19.20 -13.46 3.56
C ALA A 526 19.59 -12.02 3.23
N THR A 527 19.24 -11.03 4.06
CA THR A 527 19.71 -9.65 3.88
C THR A 527 21.23 -9.59 3.95
N ILE A 528 21.83 -10.35 4.87
CA ILE A 528 23.29 -10.43 4.98
C ILE A 528 23.90 -11.14 3.77
N GLU A 529 23.32 -12.25 3.32
CA GLU A 529 23.84 -12.98 2.15
C GLU A 529 23.74 -12.16 0.85
N LEU A 530 22.68 -11.36 0.68
CA LEU A 530 22.56 -10.39 -0.41
C LEU A 530 23.67 -9.35 -0.37
N LEU A 531 23.99 -8.85 0.83
CA LEU A 531 25.03 -7.84 1.07
C LEU A 531 26.44 -8.38 0.79
N LEU A 532 26.71 -9.63 1.14
CA LEU A 532 27.99 -10.31 0.86
C LEU A 532 28.21 -10.56 -0.65
N GLU A 533 27.16 -10.47 -1.48
CA GLU A 533 27.25 -10.67 -2.93
C GLU A 533 27.56 -9.40 -3.73
N GLU A 534 27.18 -8.22 -3.25
CA GLU A 534 27.39 -6.94 -3.97
C GLU A 534 28.82 -6.40 -3.88
N GLY A 535 29.76 -7.22 -3.39
CA GLY A 535 31.16 -6.83 -3.22
C GLY A 535 31.38 -5.88 -2.04
N ALA A 536 30.45 -5.84 -1.07
CA ALA A 536 30.57 -5.00 0.12
C ALA A 536 31.60 -5.50 1.17
N ASP A 537 32.34 -6.57 0.89
CA ASP A 537 33.39 -7.11 1.77
C ASP A 537 34.56 -7.66 0.93
N VAL A 538 35.73 -7.03 1.00
CA VAL A 538 36.97 -7.48 0.32
C VAL A 538 38.07 -7.89 1.32
N ILE A 539 37.84 -7.80 2.63
CA ILE A 539 38.87 -8.13 3.63
C ILE A 539 38.34 -9.13 4.66
N GLU A 540 38.82 -10.36 4.54
CA GLU A 540 38.67 -11.43 5.53
C GLU A 540 39.85 -11.38 6.52
N ASP A 541 39.58 -11.60 7.82
CA ASP A 541 40.65 -11.88 8.78
C ASP A 541 41.20 -13.31 8.61
N LYS A 542 42.19 -13.69 9.42
CA LYS A 542 42.80 -15.03 9.37
C LYS A 542 41.82 -16.19 9.65
N ASP A 543 40.62 -15.89 10.14
CA ASP A 543 39.55 -16.83 10.45
C ASP A 543 38.37 -16.73 9.45
N ALA A 544 38.53 -16.05 8.30
CA ALA A 544 37.52 -15.87 7.25
C ALA A 544 36.26 -15.09 7.69
N ARG A 545 36.40 -14.12 8.60
CA ARG A 545 35.28 -13.28 9.08
C ARG A 545 35.31 -11.89 8.46
N THR A 546 34.13 -11.37 8.10
CA THR A 546 33.97 -10.07 7.44
C THR A 546 33.44 -8.96 8.37
N ALA A 547 33.55 -7.69 7.98
CA ALA A 547 33.13 -6.54 8.80
C ALA A 547 31.61 -6.54 9.07
N ILE A 548 30.82 -6.92 8.06
CA ILE A 548 29.36 -7.10 8.18
C ILE A 548 29.05 -8.25 9.14
N SER A 549 29.79 -9.37 9.07
CA SER A 549 29.62 -10.51 9.98
C SER A 549 29.92 -10.15 11.45
N TYR A 550 30.88 -9.25 11.69
CA TYR A 550 31.26 -8.78 13.01
C TYR A 550 30.20 -7.82 13.61
N ALA A 551 29.67 -6.90 12.80
CA ALA A 551 28.60 -5.98 13.21
C ALA A 551 27.30 -6.70 13.57
N VAL A 552 26.97 -7.77 12.83
CA VAL A 552 25.77 -8.59 13.05
C VAL A 552 25.88 -9.43 14.31
N ARG A 553 27.02 -10.07 14.59
CA ARG A 553 27.21 -10.81 15.86
C ARG A 553 27.24 -9.91 17.08
N GLY A 554 27.59 -8.63 16.91
CA GLY A 554 27.62 -7.62 17.98
C GLY A 554 26.31 -6.85 18.19
N GLY A 555 25.25 -7.13 17.43
CA GLY A 555 23.94 -6.45 17.56
C GLY A 555 23.93 -4.96 17.19
N ARG A 556 24.85 -4.51 16.30
CA ARG A 556 24.96 -3.10 15.90
C ARG A 556 24.35 -2.89 14.50
N GLU A 557 23.07 -2.55 14.46
CA GLU A 557 22.27 -2.47 13.20
C GLU A 557 22.31 -1.09 12.51
N ALA A 558 22.55 -0.01 13.26
CA ALA A 558 22.63 1.35 12.69
C ALA A 558 23.75 1.54 11.63
N PRO A 559 24.96 0.97 11.78
CA PRO A 559 26.00 1.04 10.75
C PRO A 559 25.66 0.27 9.47
N VAL A 560 24.89 -0.84 9.59
CA VAL A 560 24.47 -1.67 8.46
C VAL A 560 23.43 -0.91 7.60
N HIS A 561 22.47 -0.25 8.25
CA HIS A 561 21.49 0.62 7.57
C HIS A 561 22.12 1.85 6.91
N LEU A 562 23.20 2.39 7.46
CA LEU A 562 23.87 3.57 6.91
C LEU A 562 24.68 3.24 5.64
N LEU A 563 25.22 2.03 5.55
CA LEU A 563 25.86 1.52 4.33
C LEU A 563 24.83 1.21 3.23
N LEU A 564 23.62 0.79 3.59
CA LEU A 564 22.52 0.44 2.68
C LEU A 564 21.83 1.65 2.02
N ARG A 565 21.76 2.80 2.71
CA ARG A 565 20.96 3.96 2.27
C ARG A 565 21.59 4.79 1.14
N ASN A 566 22.87 4.60 0.85
CA ASN A 566 23.58 5.37 -0.19
C ASN A 566 23.47 4.75 -1.61
N GLY A 567 22.67 3.70 -1.77
CA GLY A 567 22.49 2.98 -3.02
C GLY A 567 21.13 3.15 -3.71
N ALA A 568 20.59 4.37 -3.87
CA ALA A 568 19.59 4.66 -4.92
C ALA A 568 19.33 6.17 -5.10
N THR A 569 19.74 6.75 -6.25
CA THR A 569 18.84 7.10 -7.37
C THR A 569 19.61 7.81 -8.51
N SER A 570 19.51 7.24 -9.72
CA SER A 570 19.21 7.88 -11.02
C SER A 570 20.12 7.47 -12.19
N SER A 571 19.49 6.81 -13.18
CA SER A 571 19.87 6.66 -14.60
C SER A 571 21.26 6.11 -14.95
N ILE A 572 21.50 4.83 -14.73
CA ILE A 572 22.47 4.06 -15.55
C ILE A 572 21.88 2.67 -15.78
N ASP A 573 21.95 2.20 -17.04
CA ASP A 573 21.67 0.83 -17.46
C ASP A 573 22.13 -0.20 -16.42
N PRO A 574 21.29 -1.17 -16.00
CA PRO A 574 21.62 -2.15 -14.96
C PRO A 574 22.71 -3.16 -15.35
N ALA A 575 23.42 -2.94 -16.47
CA ALA A 575 24.53 -3.77 -16.94
C ALA A 575 25.93 -3.17 -16.76
N THR A 576 26.11 -2.01 -16.10
CA THR A 576 27.46 -1.41 -15.88
C THR A 576 27.77 -0.87 -14.47
N ALA A 577 26.87 -0.92 -13.49
CA ALA A 577 27.11 -0.38 -12.15
C ALA A 577 27.80 -1.39 -11.21
N ALA A 578 29.05 -1.76 -11.49
CA ALA A 578 29.94 -2.25 -10.45
C ALA A 578 30.56 -1.04 -9.74
N TRP A 579 30.48 -0.97 -8.40
CA TRP A 579 31.25 0.01 -7.63
C TRP A 579 32.74 -0.25 -7.85
N GLN A 580 33.37 0.51 -8.75
CA GLN A 580 34.80 0.40 -9.03
C GLN A 580 35.58 1.33 -8.10
N LEU A 581 36.59 0.78 -7.42
CA LEU A 581 37.61 1.57 -6.72
C LEU A 581 38.26 2.54 -7.72
N ARG A 582 37.93 3.84 -7.61
CA ARG A 582 38.48 4.87 -8.49
C ARG A 582 39.90 5.26 -8.13
N GLN A 583 40.20 5.42 -6.84
CA GLN A 583 41.50 5.88 -6.38
C GLN A 583 41.70 5.54 -4.89
N THR A 584 42.96 5.29 -4.51
CA THR A 584 43.40 5.12 -3.11
C THR A 584 44.20 6.36 -2.70
N LEU A 585 43.84 6.98 -1.57
CA LEU A 585 44.52 8.16 -1.03
C LEU A 585 45.49 7.73 0.07
N GLU A 586 46.78 7.66 -0.27
CA GLU A 586 47.84 7.26 0.65
C GLU A 586 48.51 8.48 1.29
N GLY A 587 48.85 8.39 2.59
CA GLY A 587 49.67 9.42 3.24
C GLY A 587 49.56 9.48 4.76
N HIS A 588 48.46 9.02 5.36
CA HIS A 588 48.37 8.90 6.82
C HIS A 588 49.29 7.80 7.34
N THR A 589 49.90 8.02 8.50
CA THR A 589 50.83 7.05 9.14
C THR A 589 50.16 6.23 10.25
N GLY A 590 48.93 6.57 10.61
CA GLY A 590 48.07 5.83 11.53
C GLY A 590 46.69 5.59 10.93
N SER A 591 45.89 4.74 11.57
CA SER A 591 44.52 4.42 11.12
C SER A 591 43.69 5.69 10.97
N VAL A 592 43.11 5.87 9.78
CA VAL A 592 42.14 6.93 9.50
C VAL A 592 40.84 6.57 10.23
N GLN A 593 40.40 7.44 11.14
CA GLN A 593 39.22 7.21 11.99
C GLN A 593 37.97 7.87 11.45
N SER A 594 38.12 8.95 10.68
CA SER A 594 36.99 9.74 10.19
C SER A 594 37.34 10.36 8.85
N VAL A 595 36.36 10.41 7.95
CA VAL A 595 36.43 11.16 6.69
C VAL A 595 35.15 11.96 6.49
N ALA A 596 35.25 13.13 5.87
CA ALA A 596 34.11 13.99 5.57
C ALA A 596 34.34 14.76 4.27
N PHE A 597 33.38 14.74 3.35
CA PHE A 597 33.38 15.66 2.21
C PHE A 597 32.92 17.05 2.65
N SER A 598 33.50 18.11 2.07
CA SER A 598 32.89 19.42 2.13
C SER A 598 31.57 19.41 1.38
N HIS A 599 30.60 20.20 1.80
CA HIS A 599 29.26 20.24 1.17
C HIS A 599 29.29 20.85 -0.24
N ASP A 600 30.34 21.60 -0.58
CA ASP A 600 30.62 22.05 -1.95
C ASP A 600 31.41 21.01 -2.78
N SER A 601 31.70 19.83 -2.21
CA SER A 601 32.40 18.69 -2.82
C SER A 601 33.82 18.97 -3.32
N LYS A 602 34.44 20.09 -2.93
CA LYS A 602 35.80 20.46 -3.37
C LYS A 602 36.90 19.85 -2.52
N LEU A 603 36.60 19.51 -1.27
CA LEU A 603 37.59 18.97 -0.33
C LEU A 603 37.04 17.70 0.32
N LEU A 604 37.95 16.77 0.58
CA LEU A 604 37.74 15.65 1.48
C LEU A 604 38.67 15.85 2.68
N ALA A 605 38.14 15.80 3.90
CA ALA A 605 38.92 15.81 5.12
C ALA A 605 39.06 14.39 5.66
N SER A 606 40.22 14.05 6.22
CA SER A 606 40.45 12.79 6.94
C SER A 606 41.17 13.03 8.26
N GLY A 607 40.65 12.48 9.37
CA GLY A 607 41.29 12.50 10.69
C GLY A 607 41.88 11.14 11.05
N SER A 608 43.06 11.11 11.65
CA SER A 608 43.83 9.88 11.88
C SER A 608 44.40 9.76 13.31
N TRP A 609 44.77 8.52 13.65
CA TRP A 609 45.60 8.18 14.82
C TRP A 609 46.99 8.80 14.79
N ASP A 610 47.47 9.27 13.64
CA ASP A 610 48.72 10.05 13.57
C ASP A 610 48.59 11.48 14.12
N SER A 611 47.45 11.82 14.73
CA SER A 611 47.12 13.13 15.32
C SER A 611 47.03 14.27 14.29
N THR A 612 46.97 13.95 13.00
CA THR A 612 46.79 14.94 11.93
C THR A 612 45.43 14.84 11.26
N ILE A 613 45.03 15.94 10.63
CA ILE A 613 43.92 15.99 9.68
C ILE A 613 44.50 16.27 8.30
N ARG A 614 44.05 15.59 7.26
CA ARG A 614 44.48 15.85 5.89
C ARG A 614 43.32 16.30 5.04
N LEU A 615 43.56 17.29 4.20
CA LEU A 615 42.63 17.79 3.19
C LEU A 615 43.08 17.32 1.82
N TRP A 616 42.19 16.68 1.09
CA TRP A 616 42.43 16.11 -0.23
C TRP A 616 41.52 16.77 -1.25
N ASP A 617 42.02 16.92 -2.47
CA ASP A 617 41.18 17.19 -3.63
C ASP A 617 40.57 15.85 -4.08
N PRO A 618 39.24 15.66 -3.98
CA PRO A 618 38.62 14.39 -4.32
C PRO A 618 38.59 14.08 -5.82
N ALA A 619 38.80 15.07 -6.69
CA ALA A 619 38.84 14.88 -8.14
C ALA A 619 40.20 14.35 -8.61
N THR A 620 41.29 14.79 -7.97
CA THR A 620 42.66 14.40 -8.33
C THR A 620 43.29 13.40 -7.35
N GLY A 621 42.71 13.28 -6.15
CA GLY A 621 43.26 12.57 -4.99
C GLY A 621 44.56 13.16 -4.45
N GLN A 622 44.89 14.40 -4.83
CA GLN A 622 46.08 15.07 -4.34
C GLN A 622 45.85 15.57 -2.91
N LEU A 623 46.86 15.41 -2.06
CA LEU A 623 46.90 16.00 -0.73
C LEU A 623 47.07 17.52 -0.87
N GLN A 624 46.06 18.28 -0.49
CA GLN A 624 46.09 19.75 -0.52
C GLN A 624 46.78 20.31 0.72
N GLN A 625 46.42 19.83 1.92
CA GLN A 625 46.96 20.34 3.18
C GLN A 625 47.00 19.25 4.26
N THR A 626 47.92 19.40 5.21
CA THR A 626 47.95 18.62 6.45
C THR A 626 47.83 19.59 7.63
N LEU A 627 46.73 19.46 8.39
CA LEU A 627 46.45 20.26 9.58
C LEU A 627 46.98 19.51 10.81
N GLY A 628 48.07 20.04 11.37
CA GLY A 628 48.63 19.57 12.62
C GLY A 628 48.21 20.47 13.79
N GLY A 629 48.10 19.89 14.98
CA GLY A 629 47.86 20.68 16.20
C GLY A 629 47.23 19.88 17.34
N HIS A 630 46.49 18.82 17.04
CA HIS A 630 46.04 17.88 18.06
C HIS A 630 47.24 17.10 18.63
N THR A 631 47.23 16.87 19.94
CA THR A 631 48.27 16.07 20.62
C THR A 631 47.87 14.61 20.79
N GLY A 632 46.67 14.25 20.34
CA GLY A 632 46.15 12.90 20.32
C GLY A 632 45.42 12.59 19.02
N SER A 633 45.12 11.30 18.82
CA SER A 633 44.37 10.77 17.69
C SER A 633 43.09 11.57 17.40
N VAL A 634 42.90 11.96 16.14
CA VAL A 634 41.69 12.65 15.70
C VAL A 634 40.62 11.61 15.41
N ALA A 635 39.57 11.58 16.23
CA ALA A 635 38.51 10.58 16.18
C ALA A 635 37.35 10.98 15.25
N SER A 636 37.15 12.28 15.03
CA SER A 636 36.04 12.78 14.22
C SER A 636 36.41 14.09 13.52
N VAL A 637 35.97 14.24 12.27
CA VAL A 637 36.04 15.49 11.50
C VAL A 637 34.69 15.79 10.85
N ALA A 638 34.28 17.06 10.81
CA ALA A 638 33.02 17.47 10.20
C ALA A 638 33.12 18.87 9.58
N PHE A 639 32.65 19.04 8.34
CA PHE A 639 32.53 20.36 7.72
C PHE A 639 31.26 21.07 8.17
N SER A 640 31.30 22.40 8.26
CA SER A 640 30.09 23.22 8.29
C SER A 640 29.29 23.03 7.00
N HIS A 641 27.97 23.23 7.05
CA HIS A 641 27.11 23.09 5.87
C HIS A 641 27.39 24.17 4.81
N ASP A 642 27.97 25.31 5.20
CA ASP A 642 28.46 26.33 4.27
C ASP A 642 29.90 26.07 3.76
N SER A 643 30.52 24.96 4.17
CA SER A 643 31.88 24.51 3.81
C SER A 643 33.03 25.44 4.21
N LYS A 644 32.77 26.47 5.04
CA LYS A 644 33.81 27.44 5.43
C LYS A 644 34.60 27.05 6.66
N LEU A 645 34.10 26.12 7.47
CA LEU A 645 34.76 25.66 8.69
C LEU A 645 34.85 24.13 8.68
N LEU A 646 35.92 23.64 9.31
CA LEU A 646 36.11 22.24 9.62
C LEU A 646 36.27 22.09 11.14
N ALA A 647 35.48 21.23 11.75
CA ALA A 647 35.63 20.86 13.15
C ALA A 647 36.34 19.50 13.27
N SER A 648 37.14 19.34 14.32
CA SER A 648 37.77 18.06 14.67
C SER A 648 37.69 17.77 16.16
N GLY A 649 37.36 16.53 16.51
CA GLY A 649 37.38 16.02 17.89
C GLY A 649 38.52 15.02 18.09
N SER A 650 39.22 15.12 19.21
CA SER A 650 40.43 14.31 19.48
C SER A 650 40.44 13.64 20.85
N SER A 651 41.32 12.64 20.99
CA SER A 651 41.68 12.01 22.25
C SER A 651 42.44 12.92 23.21
N ASP A 652 42.91 14.09 22.77
CA ASP A 652 43.41 15.14 23.65
C ASP A 652 42.31 15.89 24.43
N SER A 653 41.05 15.44 24.31
CA SER A 653 39.86 16.00 24.96
C SER A 653 39.45 17.40 24.46
N THR A 654 40.07 17.88 23.37
CA THR A 654 39.73 19.16 22.75
C THR A 654 38.95 19.00 21.45
N ILE A 655 38.26 20.07 21.08
CA ILE A 655 37.68 20.25 19.74
C ILE A 655 38.39 21.42 19.08
N ARG A 656 38.74 21.30 17.81
CA ARG A 656 39.39 22.38 17.07
C ARG A 656 38.58 22.77 15.84
N LEU A 657 38.47 24.07 15.61
CA LEU A 657 37.89 24.65 14.40
C LEU A 657 39.00 25.14 13.50
N TRP A 658 38.91 24.79 12.22
CA TRP A 658 39.89 25.11 11.20
C TRP A 658 39.24 25.85 10.05
N ASP A 659 39.99 26.74 9.43
CA ASP A 659 39.67 27.27 8.12
C ASP A 659 40.27 26.33 7.07
N PRO A 660 39.46 25.60 6.29
CA PRO A 660 39.96 24.62 5.33
C PRO A 660 40.59 25.26 4.08
N ALA A 661 40.36 26.54 3.81
CA ALA A 661 40.98 27.23 2.68
C ALA A 661 42.43 27.62 3.01
N THR A 662 42.69 28.02 4.26
CA THR A 662 44.02 28.46 4.70
C THR A 662 44.79 27.41 5.51
N GLY A 663 44.08 26.42 6.05
CA GLY A 663 44.62 25.42 6.98
C GLY A 663 44.86 25.95 8.39
N GLN A 664 44.43 27.17 8.69
CA GLN A 664 44.67 27.79 9.98
C GLN A 664 43.67 27.31 11.05
N LEU A 665 44.19 27.09 12.26
CA LEU A 665 43.38 26.87 13.45
C LEU A 665 42.69 28.19 13.83
N ARG A 666 41.35 28.20 13.81
CA ARG A 666 40.51 29.33 14.19
C ARG A 666 40.24 29.37 15.68
N GLN A 667 39.89 28.22 16.27
CA GLN A 667 39.51 28.13 17.68
C GLN A 667 39.77 26.74 18.25
N THR A 668 40.05 26.68 19.55
CA THR A 668 40.09 25.42 20.31
C THR A 668 39.04 25.50 21.41
N PHE A 669 38.11 24.55 21.44
CA PHE A 669 37.16 24.41 22.52
C PHE A 669 37.66 23.39 23.52
N GLU A 670 37.87 23.88 24.74
CA GLU A 670 38.22 23.08 25.90
C GLU A 670 36.99 22.91 26.80
N GLY A 671 36.92 21.78 27.49
CA GLY A 671 35.90 21.56 28.52
C GLY A 671 35.49 20.11 28.69
N HIS A 672 35.61 19.30 27.64
CA HIS A 672 35.50 17.85 27.80
C HIS A 672 36.66 17.32 28.63
N THR A 673 36.38 16.31 29.45
CA THR A 673 37.37 15.72 30.38
C THR A 673 37.93 14.37 29.89
N SER A 674 37.52 13.96 28.70
CA SER A 674 37.96 12.74 28.03
C SER A 674 37.82 12.89 26.51
N LEU A 675 38.36 11.92 25.77
CA LEU A 675 38.29 11.79 24.31
C LEU A 675 36.97 12.26 23.71
N VAL A 676 37.05 13.17 22.74
CA VAL A 676 35.91 13.63 21.95
C VAL A 676 35.72 12.70 20.76
N GLN A 677 34.67 11.88 20.83
CA GLN A 677 34.44 10.77 19.89
C GLN A 677 33.72 11.23 18.62
N SER A 678 32.93 12.29 18.71
CA SER A 678 32.12 12.79 17.59
C SER A 678 31.95 14.30 17.66
N VAL A 679 31.99 14.94 16.49
CA VAL A 679 31.63 16.35 16.30
C VAL A 679 30.66 16.48 15.12
N ALA A 680 29.69 17.39 15.21
CA ALA A 680 28.73 17.64 14.13
C ALA A 680 28.23 19.10 14.15
N PHE A 681 28.15 19.73 12.98
CA PHE A 681 27.52 21.03 12.84
C PHE A 681 25.99 20.90 12.70
N SER A 682 25.25 21.88 13.24
CA SER A 682 23.85 22.08 12.89
C SER A 682 23.70 22.38 11.40
N HIS A 683 22.51 22.12 10.84
CA HIS A 683 22.23 22.35 9.42
C HIS A 683 22.38 23.83 9.01
N ASP A 684 22.16 24.77 9.95
CA ASP A 684 22.37 26.20 9.73
C ASP A 684 23.82 26.67 10.01
N SER A 685 24.72 25.74 10.36
CA SER A 685 26.14 25.97 10.71
C SER A 685 26.41 26.85 11.93
N LYS A 686 25.39 27.20 12.71
CA LYS A 686 25.52 28.10 13.87
C LYS A 686 25.84 27.42 15.18
N LEU A 687 25.74 26.10 15.25
CA LEU A 687 26.06 25.32 16.44
C LEU A 687 26.94 24.16 16.08
N LEU A 688 27.90 23.88 16.96
CA LEU A 688 28.72 22.68 16.92
C LEU A 688 28.34 21.81 18.11
N ALA A 689 27.97 20.55 17.86
CA ALA A 689 27.74 19.56 18.90
C ALA A 689 28.95 18.63 19.01
N SER A 690 29.27 18.21 20.24
CA SER A 690 30.30 17.22 20.50
C SER A 690 29.85 16.17 21.52
N GLY A 691 30.23 14.92 21.27
CA GLY A 691 30.04 13.80 22.19
C GLY A 691 31.38 13.26 22.68
N SER A 692 31.52 13.07 23.98
CA SER A 692 32.76 12.61 24.61
C SER A 692 32.57 11.38 25.49
N HIS A 693 33.66 10.64 25.70
CA HIS A 693 33.76 9.57 26.68
C HIS A 693 33.56 10.01 28.13
N ASP A 694 33.54 11.32 28.41
CA ASP A 694 33.12 11.86 29.70
C ASP A 694 31.61 11.74 29.98
N LYS A 695 30.88 11.06 29.08
CA LYS A 695 29.44 10.80 29.13
C LYS A 695 28.60 12.06 28.95
N THR A 696 29.18 13.14 28.41
CA THR A 696 28.47 14.38 28.13
C THR A 696 28.40 14.68 26.64
N ILE A 697 27.31 15.38 26.27
CA ILE A 697 27.18 16.06 24.99
C ILE A 697 27.26 17.55 25.28
N ARG A 698 28.02 18.29 24.47
CA ARG A 698 28.15 19.75 24.60
C ARG A 698 27.80 20.43 23.29
N LEU A 699 27.23 21.62 23.41
CA LEU A 699 26.95 22.53 22.30
C LEU A 699 27.87 23.73 22.42
N TRP A 700 28.46 24.11 21.30
CA TRP A 700 29.41 25.20 21.18
C TRP A 700 28.91 26.16 20.11
N ASP A 701 29.14 27.44 20.33
CA ASP A 701 28.92 28.48 19.35
C ASP A 701 30.25 28.71 18.59
N PRO A 702 30.31 28.42 17.28
CA PRO A 702 31.52 28.54 16.47
C PRO A 702 31.92 29.98 16.15
N ASP A 703 31.04 30.96 16.41
CA ASP A 703 31.24 32.38 16.09
C ASP A 703 31.68 33.21 17.31
N VAL A 704 31.87 32.60 18.49
CA VAL A 704 32.33 33.32 19.69
C VAL A 704 33.80 33.65 19.54
N ASN A 705 34.06 34.86 19.03
CA ASN A 705 35.37 35.53 19.11
C ASN A 705 35.86 35.51 20.57
N ALA A 706 36.96 34.79 20.81
CA ALA A 706 37.82 34.96 21.97
C ALA A 706 39.17 35.50 21.51
#